data_AF-A0AAF0EWU2-F1
#
_entry.id   AF-A0AAF0EWU2-F1
#
_cell.length_a   1.000
_cell.length_b   1.000
_cell.length_c   1.000
_cell.angle_alpha   90.00
_cell.angle_beta   90.00
_cell.angle_gamma   90.00
#
_symmetry.space_group_name_H-M   'P 1'
#
loop_
_entity.id
_entity.type
_entity.pdbx_description
1 polymer ?
#
loop_
_entity_poly.entity_id
_entity_poly.type
_entity_poly.pdbx_seq_one_letter_code
_entity_poly.pdbx_strand_id
1 'polypeptide(L)'
;MTSVELSSAAYRKIVLHAAKYPSQPCAGLLVGSKNAVEDAVPLTHLLPVLGPAGEAGIDLTITRAKERGVDIIGLYEAPVAQDTTEISNLGTAVAEALDGHVTGKPLALVAVGKNLLGKDHGLAGAKVTVSGYNDALVADIRADISAGRFVDDWDDHLADPRVDWWAYGFYTAARVLHAFDPAHGTGENGVEVHMYEQLPAPFGLVRYGVAPDHPDVRNSEHRFDQIARDPRFRFFGNVAVCDGAPSASTQPHVSLSDLSSRYTHLLFAYGASEARALGVPGSDGSLKNVFSALDFVEWYNGHPRAHAPGGVAETIANLNGEDLRHVTVVGAGNVAIDVARVLLRATSHAPRDALAQTDMPQIVLDTLRRWQVEHVDVVARRGPANAAFTNKELREMLALPHAPMKPIPAALLADAMDALPEDAGSRRAHKRLLAQLEKGSVRPWSTEVRPRWALEFFRSPSAILGDTGTVQRVRWDVTKLESGRAVPTGEQVDTPADMVVASVGYEAQPLPGEAGTMTFDTKKHVVPNERGRVVGAHGPVPGMYAAGWAATGPIGIIASTMVGAFAVADEIVHDWKSGAPTLSGSRDADETLAPGLDHPHVVSYDDWLAIDAVERERGAKLNKPREKFIHVHDMLAVLGRE
;
A
#
# COMPACT_ATOMS: atom_id res chain seq x y z
N MET A 1 30.16 34.63 5.11
CA MET A 1 29.73 33.25 5.41
C MET A 1 28.44 33.32 6.19
N THR A 2 27.47 32.44 5.90
CA THR A 2 26.32 32.23 6.79
C THR A 2 26.81 31.56 8.08
N SER A 3 26.21 31.87 9.22
CA SER A 3 26.42 31.12 10.46
C SER A 3 25.22 30.22 10.69
N VAL A 4 25.47 28.96 11.03
CA VAL A 4 24.46 27.91 11.23
C VAL A 4 24.65 27.34 12.63
N GLU A 5 23.54 27.17 13.34
CA GLU A 5 23.53 26.49 14.63
C GLU A 5 22.95 25.07 14.47
N LEU A 6 23.64 24.06 14.98
CA LEU A 6 23.18 22.66 15.02
C LEU A 6 22.78 22.30 16.44
N SER A 7 21.58 21.72 16.63
CA SER A 7 21.23 21.07 17.88
C SER A 7 22.21 19.92 18.17
N SER A 8 22.43 19.62 19.46
CA SER A 8 23.24 18.48 19.89
C SER A 8 22.67 17.14 19.37
N ALA A 9 21.35 17.05 19.16
CA ALA A 9 20.68 15.88 18.58
C ALA A 9 20.97 15.73 17.07
N ALA A 10 20.81 16.80 16.29
CA ALA A 10 21.13 16.81 14.85
C ALA A 10 22.60 16.46 14.62
N TYR A 11 23.49 17.09 15.40
CA TYR A 11 24.93 16.81 15.40
C TYR A 11 25.24 15.35 15.74
N ARG A 12 24.68 14.79 16.83
CA ARG A 12 24.86 13.37 17.20
C ARG A 12 24.41 12.42 16.09
N LYS A 13 23.26 12.66 15.45
CA LYS A 13 22.79 11.85 14.31
C LYS A 13 23.75 11.89 13.13
N ILE A 14 24.22 13.06 12.72
CA ILE A 14 25.17 13.21 11.59
C ILE A 14 26.48 12.47 11.88
N VAL A 15 27.02 12.61 13.10
CA VAL A 15 28.27 11.94 13.49
C VAL A 15 28.11 10.42 13.55
N LEU A 16 27.00 9.90 14.11
CA LEU A 16 26.74 8.46 14.17
C LEU A 16 26.49 7.85 12.79
N HIS A 17 25.80 8.57 11.88
CA HIS A 17 25.58 8.12 10.51
C HIS A 17 26.90 8.01 9.73
N ALA A 18 27.75 9.03 9.79
CA ALA A 18 29.08 8.99 9.18
C ALA A 18 30.02 7.94 9.81
N ALA A 19 29.85 7.65 11.11
CA ALA A 19 30.63 6.63 11.81
C ALA A 19 30.18 5.18 11.52
N LYS A 20 28.92 4.98 11.09
CA LYS A 20 28.40 3.67 10.65
C LYS A 20 29.04 3.22 9.34
N TYR A 21 29.35 4.17 8.44
CA TYR A 21 29.82 3.91 7.07
C TYR A 21 31.20 4.53 6.76
N PRO A 22 32.27 4.21 7.51
CA PRO A 22 33.56 4.92 7.44
C PRO A 22 34.35 4.77 6.12
N SER A 23 33.84 3.98 5.16
CA SER A 23 34.44 3.75 3.84
C SER A 23 33.51 4.07 2.66
N GLN A 24 32.35 4.68 2.91
CA GLN A 24 31.34 5.04 1.90
C GLN A 24 30.86 6.48 2.15
N PRO A 25 30.47 7.23 1.10
CA PRO A 25 29.82 8.52 1.31
C PRO A 25 28.40 8.29 1.83
N CYS A 26 27.92 9.11 2.76
CA CYS A 26 26.52 9.06 3.20
C CYS A 26 25.87 10.44 3.23
N ALA A 27 24.57 10.49 2.94
CA ALA A 27 23.82 11.73 2.77
C ALA A 27 22.49 11.72 3.56
N GLY A 28 21.99 12.91 3.89
CA GLY A 28 20.72 13.08 4.61
C GLY A 28 20.20 14.51 4.61
N LEU A 29 19.04 14.71 5.23
CA LEU A 29 18.34 16.00 5.27
C LEU A 29 18.54 16.75 6.59
N LEU A 30 18.44 18.07 6.51
CA LEU A 30 18.51 19.01 7.64
C LEU A 30 17.14 19.65 7.84
N VAL A 31 16.64 19.57 9.07
CA VAL A 31 15.27 19.99 9.43
C VAL A 31 15.34 21.04 10.53
N GLY A 32 14.53 22.09 10.43
CA GLY A 32 14.47 23.15 11.44
C GLY A 32 13.99 24.48 10.88
N SER A 33 14.66 25.57 11.25
CA SER A 33 14.19 26.93 10.97
C SER A 33 15.31 27.88 10.54
N LYS A 34 15.30 28.26 9.25
CA LYS A 34 16.26 29.15 8.56
C LYS A 34 17.74 28.74 8.67
N ASN A 35 18.37 29.04 9.79
CA ASN A 35 19.79 28.81 10.09
C ASN A 35 19.99 27.91 11.34
N ALA A 36 18.92 27.49 12.00
CA ALA A 36 18.95 26.54 13.11
C ALA A 36 18.54 25.15 12.60
N VAL A 37 19.49 24.22 12.62
CA VAL A 37 19.25 22.79 12.37
C VAL A 37 18.77 22.18 13.69
N GLU A 38 17.48 21.97 13.80
CA GLU A 38 16.83 21.39 14.98
C GLU A 38 16.99 19.87 14.99
N ASP A 39 16.94 19.23 13.83
CA ASP A 39 17.09 17.78 13.66
C ASP A 39 17.77 17.42 12.32
N ALA A 40 18.27 16.19 12.23
CA ALA A 40 18.84 15.63 11.01
C ALA A 40 18.22 14.26 10.70
N VAL A 41 18.09 13.94 9.41
CA VAL A 41 17.48 12.69 8.93
C VAL A 41 18.47 11.98 8.01
N PRO A 42 19.10 10.86 8.44
CA PRO A 42 19.85 9.97 7.55
C PRO A 42 18.99 9.48 6.38
N LEU A 43 19.54 9.48 5.16
CA LEU A 43 18.88 8.91 3.99
C LEU A 43 19.66 7.72 3.42
N THR A 44 20.86 7.92 2.87
CA THR A 44 21.45 6.90 1.98
C THR A 44 22.97 6.84 2.06
N HIS A 45 23.48 5.61 1.90
CA HIS A 45 24.91 5.26 1.82
C HIS A 45 25.22 4.32 0.64
N LEU A 46 24.20 3.67 0.03
CA LEU A 46 24.40 2.67 -1.03
C LEU A 46 24.40 3.25 -2.46
N LEU A 47 23.79 4.42 -2.68
CA LEU A 47 23.48 4.90 -4.03
C LEU A 47 24.32 6.13 -4.43
N PRO A 48 25.05 6.10 -5.58
CA PRO A 48 25.81 7.26 -6.06
C PRO A 48 24.93 8.32 -6.76
N VAL A 49 23.64 8.04 -6.98
CA VAL A 49 22.62 8.91 -7.57
C VAL A 49 21.28 8.53 -6.95
N LEU A 50 20.42 9.52 -6.64
CA LEU A 50 19.12 9.28 -6.02
C LEU A 50 18.22 8.38 -6.92
N GLY A 51 17.78 7.24 -6.38
CA GLY A 51 16.83 6.34 -7.03
C GLY A 51 15.38 6.54 -6.53
N PRO A 52 14.37 5.91 -7.17
CA PRO A 52 12.95 6.12 -6.82
C PRO A 52 12.55 5.80 -5.37
N ALA A 53 13.31 4.93 -4.69
CA ALA A 53 13.14 4.70 -3.27
C ALA A 53 13.62 5.91 -2.45
N GLY A 54 14.77 6.48 -2.78
CA GLY A 54 15.27 7.71 -2.17
C GLY A 54 14.41 8.95 -2.49
N GLU A 55 13.84 9.02 -3.70
CA GLU A 55 12.80 10.02 -4.04
C GLU A 55 11.64 9.95 -3.03
N ALA A 56 11.12 8.74 -2.74
CA ALA A 56 10.05 8.54 -1.75
C ALA A 56 10.46 8.85 -0.30
N GLY A 57 11.72 8.60 0.09
CA GLY A 57 12.25 8.97 1.40
C GLY A 57 12.33 10.48 1.62
N ILE A 58 12.66 11.23 0.56
CA ILE A 58 12.60 12.70 0.56
C ILE A 58 11.15 13.20 0.67
N ASP A 59 10.22 12.68 -0.15
CA ASP A 59 8.80 13.05 -0.10
C ASP A 59 8.17 12.79 1.28
N LEU A 60 8.48 11.65 1.90
CA LEU A 60 8.03 11.32 3.25
C LEU A 60 8.60 12.30 4.29
N THR A 61 9.88 12.64 4.19
CA THR A 61 10.53 13.58 5.13
C THR A 61 9.99 15.00 4.97
N ILE A 62 9.74 15.47 3.74
CA ILE A 62 9.09 16.76 3.45
C ILE A 62 7.69 16.82 4.08
N THR A 63 6.92 15.73 3.97
CA THR A 63 5.57 15.62 4.55
C THR A 63 5.64 15.67 6.07
N ARG A 64 6.53 14.88 6.69
CA ARG A 64 6.71 14.78 8.14
C ARG A 64 7.26 16.07 8.78
N ALA A 65 8.05 16.84 8.05
CA ALA A 65 8.54 18.16 8.48
C ALA A 65 7.39 19.19 8.59
N LYS A 66 6.53 19.24 7.56
CA LYS A 66 5.32 20.10 7.55
C LYS A 66 4.36 19.78 8.70
N GLU A 67 4.13 18.50 8.97
CA GLU A 67 3.32 18.05 10.13
C GLU A 67 3.89 18.54 11.48
N ARG A 68 5.22 18.61 11.60
CA ARG A 68 5.92 19.11 12.79
C ARG A 68 6.08 20.64 12.83
N GLY A 69 5.60 21.37 11.82
CA GLY A 69 5.74 22.83 11.74
C GLY A 69 7.16 23.35 11.50
N VAL A 70 8.04 22.51 10.94
CA VAL A 70 9.45 22.81 10.65
C VAL A 70 9.76 22.66 9.16
N ASP A 71 10.70 23.43 8.64
CA ASP A 71 11.09 23.38 7.23
C ASP A 71 12.20 22.33 7.00
N ILE A 72 12.24 21.75 5.79
CA ILE A 72 13.48 21.20 5.26
C ILE A 72 14.34 22.40 4.86
N ILE A 73 15.44 22.62 5.58
CA ILE A 73 16.32 23.78 5.37
C ILE A 73 17.56 23.44 4.55
N GLY A 74 17.84 22.15 4.34
CA GLY A 74 19.03 21.73 3.60
C GLY A 74 19.31 20.23 3.57
N LEU A 75 20.54 19.91 3.15
CA LEU A 75 21.12 18.56 3.17
C LEU A 75 22.49 18.54 3.85
N TYR A 76 22.89 17.37 4.34
CA TYR A 76 24.27 17.07 4.71
C TYR A 76 24.80 15.88 3.91
N GLU A 77 26.12 15.87 3.70
CA GLU A 77 26.84 14.79 3.02
C GLU A 77 28.18 14.58 3.72
N ALA A 78 28.49 13.35 4.15
CA ALA A 78 29.80 12.99 4.71
C ALA A 78 30.64 12.26 3.65
N PRO A 79 31.67 12.90 3.07
CA PRO A 79 32.52 12.28 2.05
C PRO A 79 33.61 11.38 2.66
N VAL A 80 34.01 10.34 1.92
CA VAL A 80 35.09 9.41 2.31
C VAL A 80 36.46 10.10 2.40
N ALA A 81 36.73 11.03 1.47
CA ALA A 81 37.99 11.75 1.39
C ALA A 81 37.96 13.01 2.27
N GLN A 82 38.90 13.10 3.22
CA GLN A 82 38.88 14.05 4.34
C GLN A 82 39.31 15.48 3.96
N ASP A 83 39.65 15.68 2.70
CA ASP A 83 39.96 16.94 2.03
C ASP A 83 38.82 17.40 1.07
N THR A 84 37.77 16.58 0.89
CA THR A 84 36.63 16.94 0.04
C THR A 84 35.76 18.00 0.72
N THR A 85 35.67 19.17 0.10
CA THR A 85 34.82 20.30 0.52
C THR A 85 33.73 20.65 -0.49
N GLU A 86 33.53 19.81 -1.51
CA GLU A 86 32.51 19.97 -2.55
C GLU A 86 31.41 18.91 -2.39
N ILE A 87 30.22 19.21 -2.90
CA ILE A 87 29.06 18.31 -2.87
C ILE A 87 29.19 17.32 -4.02
N SER A 88 28.94 16.03 -3.81
CA SER A 88 29.03 15.04 -4.89
C SER A 88 27.77 14.99 -5.75
N ASN A 89 27.79 14.17 -6.81
CA ASN A 89 26.62 13.89 -7.66
C ASN A 89 25.41 13.38 -6.83
N LEU A 90 25.64 12.68 -5.72
CA LEU A 90 24.57 12.26 -4.80
C LEU A 90 23.95 13.46 -4.10
N GLY A 91 24.76 14.31 -3.48
CA GLY A 91 24.28 15.54 -2.83
C GLY A 91 23.64 16.52 -3.82
N THR A 92 24.11 16.56 -5.07
CA THR A 92 23.45 17.30 -6.17
C THR A 92 22.09 16.71 -6.51
N ALA A 93 21.97 15.38 -6.68
CA ALA A 93 20.68 14.74 -6.96
C ALA A 93 19.67 14.90 -5.81
N VAL A 94 20.14 14.91 -4.55
CA VAL A 94 19.31 15.24 -3.38
C VAL A 94 18.89 16.71 -3.42
N ALA A 95 19.78 17.65 -3.74
CA ALA A 95 19.44 19.06 -3.90
C ALA A 95 18.42 19.32 -5.03
N GLU A 96 18.53 18.61 -6.16
CA GLU A 96 17.59 18.68 -7.30
C GLU A 96 16.22 18.03 -7.00
N ALA A 97 16.16 17.11 -6.02
CA ALA A 97 14.91 16.57 -5.50
C ALA A 97 14.26 17.49 -4.45
N LEU A 98 15.05 18.33 -3.78
CA LEU A 98 14.59 19.34 -2.82
C LEU A 98 14.23 20.69 -3.47
N ASP A 99 14.50 20.89 -4.76
CA ASP A 99 14.23 22.15 -5.45
C ASP A 99 12.72 22.46 -5.46
N GLY A 100 12.36 23.71 -5.15
CA GLY A 100 10.98 24.13 -4.89
C GLY A 100 10.39 23.67 -3.54
N HIS A 101 11.07 22.83 -2.75
CA HIS A 101 10.63 22.36 -1.43
C HIS A 101 11.32 23.04 -0.24
N VAL A 102 12.38 23.82 -0.48
CA VAL A 102 13.14 24.55 0.55
C VAL A 102 12.84 26.06 0.50
N THR A 103 12.61 26.67 1.67
CA THR A 103 12.19 28.08 1.84
C THR A 103 13.34 29.09 1.78
N GLY A 104 14.08 29.10 0.67
CA GLY A 104 15.15 30.09 0.42
C GLY A 104 16.30 29.50 -0.41
N LYS A 105 17.52 30.00 -0.21
CA LYS A 105 18.71 29.31 -0.72
C LYS A 105 18.97 28.10 0.20
N PRO A 106 18.93 26.86 -0.31
CA PRO A 106 19.11 25.68 0.54
C PRO A 106 20.49 25.66 1.19
N LEU A 107 20.53 25.20 2.43
CA LEU A 107 21.77 24.94 3.15
C LEU A 107 22.36 23.59 2.70
N ALA A 108 23.66 23.56 2.44
CA ALA A 108 24.38 22.31 2.22
C ALA A 108 25.55 22.24 3.21
N LEU A 109 25.69 21.11 3.90
CA LEU A 109 26.71 20.89 4.92
C LEU A 109 27.57 19.66 4.58
N VAL A 110 28.73 19.88 3.96
CA VAL A 110 29.70 18.80 3.68
C VAL A 110 30.48 18.46 4.96
N ALA A 111 30.29 17.26 5.49
CA ALA A 111 30.64 16.81 6.82
C ALA A 111 31.98 16.07 6.88
N VAL A 112 33.07 16.83 7.02
CA VAL A 112 34.45 16.31 7.01
C VAL A 112 34.76 15.48 8.27
N GLY A 113 34.91 14.16 8.10
CA GLY A 113 34.92 13.16 9.19
C GLY A 113 35.93 13.37 10.34
N LYS A 114 37.06 14.06 10.12
CA LYS A 114 38.02 14.39 11.20
C LYS A 114 37.64 15.61 12.03
N ASN A 115 36.87 16.54 11.46
CA ASN A 115 36.46 17.79 12.12
C ASN A 115 35.13 17.61 12.88
N LEU A 116 34.41 16.53 12.57
CA LEU A 116 33.16 16.12 13.22
C LEU A 116 33.25 15.81 14.73
N LEU A 117 34.45 15.77 15.34
CA LEU A 117 34.64 15.64 16.81
C LEU A 117 35.73 16.60 17.36
N GLY A 118 36.02 17.69 16.63
CA GLY A 118 36.95 18.76 17.04
C GLY A 118 36.22 20.05 17.41
N LYS A 119 36.90 21.02 18.03
CA LYS A 119 36.29 22.31 18.43
C LYS A 119 35.98 23.25 17.27
N ASP A 120 36.56 23.01 16.09
CA ASP A 120 36.33 23.77 14.86
C ASP A 120 35.62 22.90 13.82
N HIS A 121 34.28 23.02 13.76
CA HIS A 121 33.45 22.26 12.83
C HIS A 121 33.47 22.88 11.43
N GLY A 122 34.39 22.41 10.57
CA GLY A 122 34.41 22.76 9.16
C GLY A 122 33.36 22.00 8.36
N LEU A 123 32.17 22.60 8.16
CA LEU A 123 31.20 22.18 7.15
C LEU A 123 31.23 23.19 6.00
N ALA A 124 31.41 22.72 4.76
CA ALA A 124 31.81 23.60 3.66
C ALA A 124 30.76 24.70 3.34
N GLY A 125 31.18 25.97 3.34
CA GLY A 125 30.37 27.13 2.96
C GLY A 125 29.77 27.96 4.11
N ALA A 126 29.67 27.40 5.32
CA ALA A 126 29.09 28.07 6.49
C ALA A 126 30.02 27.98 7.72
N LYS A 127 29.87 28.92 8.67
CA LYS A 127 30.43 28.75 10.02
C LYS A 127 29.41 28.00 10.88
N VAL A 128 29.85 26.93 11.56
CA VAL A 128 28.97 26.06 12.34
C VAL A 128 29.26 26.17 13.82
N THR A 129 28.20 26.22 14.62
CA THR A 129 28.23 26.14 16.08
C THR A 129 27.24 25.07 16.54
N VAL A 130 27.64 24.20 17.46
CA VAL A 130 26.75 23.16 18.01
C VAL A 130 26.23 23.59 19.39
N SER A 131 24.91 23.65 19.55
CA SER A 131 24.24 24.05 20.79
C SER A 131 24.63 23.12 21.94
N GLY A 132 25.21 23.68 23.00
CA GLY A 132 25.63 22.92 24.18
C GLY A 132 26.86 22.03 23.98
N TYR A 133 27.65 22.21 22.91
CA TYR A 133 28.87 21.42 22.66
C TYR A 133 29.83 21.44 23.86
N ASN A 134 30.19 20.26 24.35
CA ASN A 134 31.09 20.07 25.47
C ASN A 134 31.76 18.68 25.40
N ASP A 135 32.81 18.49 26.21
CA ASP A 135 33.61 17.25 26.17
C ASP A 135 32.83 15.99 26.63
N ALA A 136 31.71 16.14 27.36
CA ALA A 136 30.84 15.02 27.74
C ALA A 136 29.93 14.56 26.58
N LEU A 137 29.40 15.47 25.77
CA LEU A 137 28.70 15.11 24.51
C LEU A 137 29.63 14.36 23.56
N VAL A 138 30.89 14.77 23.46
CA VAL A 138 31.92 14.09 22.67
C VAL A 138 32.27 12.71 23.26
N ALA A 139 32.29 12.57 24.58
CA ALA A 139 32.53 11.29 25.26
C ALA A 139 31.37 10.29 25.06
N ASP A 140 30.12 10.76 25.14
CA ASP A 140 28.90 9.98 24.92
C ASP A 140 28.85 9.40 23.50
N ILE A 141 29.00 10.25 22.48
CA ILE A 141 29.05 9.84 21.07
C ILE A 141 30.18 8.83 20.81
N ARG A 142 31.36 9.01 21.45
CA ARG A 142 32.46 8.04 21.36
C ARG A 142 32.13 6.71 22.05
N ALA A 143 31.39 6.73 23.15
CA ALA A 143 30.96 5.51 23.84
C ALA A 143 29.90 4.73 23.04
N ASP A 144 29.01 5.43 22.32
CA ASP A 144 28.08 4.82 21.36
C ASP A 144 28.81 4.14 20.20
N ILE A 145 29.70 4.86 19.51
CA ILE A 145 30.50 4.32 18.40
C ILE A 145 31.34 3.12 18.86
N SER A 146 31.98 3.21 20.04
CA SER A 146 32.79 2.13 20.60
C SER A 146 31.97 0.90 21.02
N ALA A 147 30.65 1.06 21.20
CA ALA A 147 29.71 -0.01 21.53
C ALA A 147 28.86 -0.45 20.33
N GLY A 148 29.15 0.03 19.11
CA GLY A 148 28.41 -0.30 17.90
C GLY A 148 26.98 0.26 17.82
N ARG A 149 26.65 1.28 18.64
CA ARG A 149 25.34 1.93 18.61
C ARG A 149 25.36 3.09 17.62
N PHE A 150 24.78 2.87 16.45
CA PHE A 150 24.68 3.87 15.38
C PHE A 150 23.25 4.38 15.20
N VAL A 151 23.03 5.20 14.18
CA VAL A 151 21.69 5.53 13.66
C VAL A 151 21.51 4.83 12.32
N ASP A 152 20.28 4.43 12.04
CA ASP A 152 19.90 3.81 10.78
C ASP A 152 19.37 4.85 9.78
N ASP A 153 19.43 4.52 8.50
CA ASP A 153 18.99 5.37 7.40
C ASP A 153 17.84 4.76 6.58
N TRP A 154 17.54 5.35 5.41
CA TRP A 154 16.47 4.87 4.55
C TRP A 154 16.88 3.61 3.77
N ASP A 155 18.15 3.49 3.34
CA ASP A 155 18.67 2.27 2.71
C ASP A 155 18.64 1.07 3.69
N ASP A 156 18.92 1.31 4.98
CA ASP A 156 18.75 0.32 6.05
C ASP A 156 17.31 -0.24 6.08
N HIS A 157 16.26 0.59 5.96
CA HIS A 157 14.88 0.10 5.89
C HIS A 157 14.59 -0.69 4.60
N LEU A 158 15.18 -0.30 3.46
CA LEU A 158 14.99 -1.03 2.20
C LEU A 158 15.54 -2.46 2.28
N ALA A 159 16.55 -2.70 3.12
CA ALA A 159 17.06 -4.03 3.45
C ALA A 159 16.34 -4.69 4.64
N ASP A 160 15.92 -3.90 5.63
CA ASP A 160 15.32 -4.35 6.89
C ASP A 160 14.18 -3.43 7.37
N PRO A 161 12.92 -3.72 7.02
CA PRO A 161 11.74 -2.94 7.46
C PRO A 161 11.45 -2.96 8.97
N ARG A 162 12.32 -3.56 9.81
CA ARG A 162 12.32 -3.35 11.27
C ARG A 162 12.82 -1.95 11.65
N VAL A 163 13.61 -1.32 10.79
CA VAL A 163 14.01 0.10 10.89
C VAL A 163 12.80 0.99 10.65
N ASP A 164 12.64 2.05 11.45
CA ASP A 164 11.31 2.59 11.76
C ASP A 164 10.89 3.78 10.86
N TRP A 165 10.38 3.51 9.64
CA TRP A 165 9.56 4.49 8.88
C TRP A 165 8.06 4.17 8.74
N TRP A 166 7.56 3.19 9.51
CA TRP A 166 6.16 3.04 9.92
C TRP A 166 5.11 2.71 8.79
N ALA A 167 3.88 2.22 9.09
CA ALA A 167 2.80 2.06 8.07
C ALA A 167 1.31 2.25 8.54
N TYR A 168 0.33 1.42 8.15
CA TYR A 168 -1.12 1.73 8.20
C TYR A 168 -2.05 0.93 9.14
N GLY A 169 -2.90 0.00 8.67
CA GLY A 169 -4.05 -0.55 9.46
C GLY A 169 -3.72 -1.14 10.84
N PHE A 170 -3.05 -2.30 10.87
CA PHE A 170 -2.39 -2.89 12.07
C PHE A 170 -1.48 -1.89 12.80
N TYR A 171 -1.05 -0.85 12.12
CA TYR A 171 -0.10 0.13 12.61
C TYR A 171 -0.80 1.32 13.28
N THR A 172 -2.12 1.57 13.08
CA THR A 172 -2.90 2.41 14.01
C THR A 172 -2.84 1.79 15.39
N ALA A 173 -3.01 0.46 15.50
CA ALA A 173 -2.75 -0.24 16.76
C ALA A 173 -1.31 0.00 17.24
N ALA A 174 -0.28 -0.20 16.39
CA ALA A 174 1.12 0.08 16.77
C ALA A 174 1.38 1.53 17.25
N ARG A 175 0.75 2.53 16.61
CA ARG A 175 0.91 3.95 16.91
C ARG A 175 0.20 4.35 18.19
N VAL A 176 -0.98 3.78 18.43
CA VAL A 176 -1.68 3.85 19.71
C VAL A 176 -0.83 3.17 20.79
N LEU A 177 -0.44 1.90 20.61
CA LEU A 177 0.40 1.12 21.54
C LEU A 177 1.75 1.80 21.88
N HIS A 178 2.34 2.56 20.94
CA HIS A 178 3.56 3.34 21.17
C HIS A 178 3.30 4.65 21.94
N ALA A 179 2.08 5.17 21.95
CA ALA A 179 1.71 6.42 22.63
C ALA A 179 1.36 6.24 24.12
N PHE A 180 1.38 5.00 24.62
CA PHE A 180 1.08 4.57 26.00
C PHE A 180 2.16 3.62 26.53
N ASP A 181 2.27 3.51 27.86
CA ASP A 181 3.33 2.74 28.50
C ASP A 181 3.20 1.21 28.25
N PRO A 182 4.22 0.52 27.73
CA PRO A 182 4.23 -0.94 27.60
C PRO A 182 4.07 -1.71 28.92
N ALA A 183 4.32 -1.10 30.07
CA ALA A 183 4.15 -1.72 31.39
C ALA A 183 2.70 -1.69 31.92
N HIS A 184 1.78 -1.01 31.23
CA HIS A 184 0.39 -0.82 31.67
C HIS A 184 -0.61 -1.31 30.62
N GLY A 185 -1.54 -2.18 31.04
CA GLY A 185 -2.66 -2.70 30.22
C GLY A 185 -3.79 -1.67 30.14
N THR A 186 -4.96 -1.95 30.72
CA THR A 186 -6.04 -0.94 30.85
C THR A 186 -5.74 0.16 31.88
N GLY A 187 -6.46 1.30 31.80
CA GLY A 187 -6.39 2.43 32.75
C GLY A 187 -5.88 3.76 32.14
N GLU A 188 -5.73 4.80 32.96
CA GLU A 188 -5.44 6.18 32.46
C GLU A 188 -4.14 6.32 31.65
N ASN A 189 -3.11 5.52 31.98
CA ASN A 189 -1.78 5.54 31.37
C ASN A 189 -1.50 4.37 30.40
N GLY A 190 -2.46 3.45 30.25
CA GLY A 190 -2.32 2.24 29.45
C GLY A 190 -3.28 2.19 28.27
N VAL A 191 -3.13 1.17 27.43
CA VAL A 191 -4.07 0.86 26.35
C VAL A 191 -4.01 -0.63 26.02
N GLU A 192 -5.15 -1.22 25.66
CA GLU A 192 -5.24 -2.55 25.04
C GLU A 192 -5.97 -2.44 23.70
N VAL A 193 -5.60 -3.27 22.72
CA VAL A 193 -6.10 -3.20 21.34
C VAL A 193 -6.56 -4.57 20.87
N HIS A 194 -7.86 -4.72 20.72
CA HIS A 194 -8.49 -5.95 20.25
C HIS A 194 -8.86 -5.81 18.76
N MET A 195 -8.22 -6.61 17.90
CA MET A 195 -8.47 -6.63 16.46
C MET A 195 -9.42 -7.77 16.10
N TYR A 196 -10.52 -7.42 15.45
CA TYR A 196 -11.51 -8.35 14.92
C TYR A 196 -11.31 -8.50 13.40
N GLU A 197 -11.31 -9.73 12.89
CA GLU A 197 -11.11 -10.06 11.48
C GLU A 197 -12.06 -11.19 11.06
N GLN A 198 -12.73 -11.03 9.93
CA GLN A 198 -13.75 -11.96 9.44
C GLN A 198 -13.14 -13.29 8.97
N LEU A 199 -11.84 -13.33 8.63
CA LEU A 199 -11.14 -14.54 8.22
C LEU A 199 -10.29 -15.13 9.35
N PRO A 200 -10.02 -16.45 9.34
CA PRO A 200 -8.96 -17.06 10.17
C PRO A 200 -7.58 -16.42 9.97
N ALA A 201 -7.33 -15.87 8.77
CA ALA A 201 -6.05 -15.32 8.36
C ALA A 201 -6.08 -13.77 8.31
N PRO A 202 -5.16 -13.08 8.99
CA PRO A 202 -5.08 -11.62 9.03
C PRO A 202 -4.47 -11.02 7.74
N PHE A 203 -4.13 -9.73 7.83
CA PHE A 203 -3.40 -8.93 6.84
C PHE A 203 -4.20 -8.50 5.60
N GLY A 204 -5.43 -8.99 5.42
CA GLY A 204 -6.39 -8.53 4.41
C GLY A 204 -5.77 -8.45 3.01
N LEU A 205 -5.84 -7.27 2.37
CA LEU A 205 -5.32 -7.06 1.01
C LEU A 205 -3.79 -7.23 0.86
N VAL A 206 -2.99 -7.25 1.93
CA VAL A 206 -1.56 -7.61 1.83
C VAL A 206 -1.40 -9.09 1.46
N ARG A 207 -2.26 -9.95 2.02
CA ARG A 207 -2.30 -11.40 1.76
C ARG A 207 -3.18 -11.76 0.55
N TYR A 208 -4.26 -11.00 0.32
CA TYR A 208 -5.33 -11.35 -0.62
C TYR A 208 -5.52 -10.39 -1.82
N GLY A 209 -4.90 -9.21 -1.81
CA GLY A 209 -5.01 -8.20 -2.87
C GLY A 209 -3.72 -7.99 -3.66
N VAL A 210 -2.57 -7.87 -2.97
CA VAL A 210 -1.23 -7.77 -3.59
C VAL A 210 -0.98 -8.98 -4.50
N ALA A 211 -0.41 -8.74 -5.68
CA ALA A 211 -0.16 -9.79 -6.67
C ALA A 211 0.93 -10.77 -6.18
N PRO A 212 0.82 -12.08 -6.48
CA PRO A 212 1.83 -13.08 -6.13
C PRO A 212 3.25 -12.82 -6.66
N ASP A 213 3.39 -11.99 -7.70
CA ASP A 213 4.68 -11.56 -8.23
C ASP A 213 5.21 -10.24 -7.65
N HIS A 214 4.61 -9.72 -6.56
CA HIS A 214 5.10 -8.62 -5.74
C HIS A 214 5.41 -9.03 -4.28
N PRO A 215 6.34 -10.00 -4.06
CA PRO A 215 6.67 -10.45 -2.70
C PRO A 215 7.18 -9.32 -1.80
N ASP A 216 7.95 -8.37 -2.36
CA ASP A 216 8.52 -7.23 -1.62
C ASP A 216 7.46 -6.38 -0.90
N VAL A 217 6.26 -6.30 -1.49
CA VAL A 217 5.11 -5.56 -0.95
C VAL A 217 4.47 -6.32 0.23
N ARG A 218 4.56 -7.66 0.22
CA ARG A 218 4.13 -8.53 1.33
C ARG A 218 5.10 -8.54 2.51
N ASN A 219 6.31 -7.97 2.41
CA ASN A 219 7.25 -7.86 3.54
C ASN A 219 6.67 -7.08 4.75
N SER A 220 5.60 -6.31 4.54
CA SER A 220 4.79 -5.71 5.59
C SER A 220 4.19 -6.73 6.59
N GLU A 221 4.02 -8.01 6.21
CA GLU A 221 3.62 -9.10 7.11
C GLU A 221 4.55 -9.22 8.34
N HIS A 222 5.86 -8.97 8.19
CA HIS A 222 6.81 -9.04 9.31
C HIS A 222 6.61 -7.95 10.38
N ARG A 223 6.05 -6.79 10.02
CA ARG A 223 5.72 -5.73 11.00
C ARG A 223 4.39 -6.04 11.69
N PHE A 224 3.45 -6.67 10.99
CA PHE A 224 2.20 -7.15 11.60
C PHE A 224 2.45 -8.20 12.69
N ASP A 225 3.32 -9.18 12.43
CA ASP A 225 3.74 -10.18 13.42
C ASP A 225 4.33 -9.56 14.69
N GLN A 226 5.18 -8.53 14.57
CA GLN A 226 5.72 -7.81 15.73
C GLN A 226 4.63 -7.15 16.59
N ILE A 227 3.65 -6.51 15.94
CA ILE A 227 2.56 -5.80 16.62
C ILE A 227 1.60 -6.80 17.27
N ALA A 228 1.36 -7.94 16.61
CA ALA A 228 0.54 -9.02 17.14
C ALA A 228 1.15 -9.73 18.37
N ARG A 229 2.44 -9.49 18.65
CA ARG A 229 3.18 -9.99 19.82
C ARG A 229 3.27 -8.99 20.97
N ASP A 230 2.73 -7.77 20.84
CA ASP A 230 2.58 -6.86 21.99
C ASP A 230 1.58 -7.50 22.98
N PRO A 231 1.90 -7.66 24.28
CA PRO A 231 1.00 -8.31 25.23
C PRO A 231 -0.33 -7.58 25.42
N ARG A 232 -0.43 -6.31 24.99
CA ARG A 232 -1.64 -5.49 24.99
C ARG A 232 -2.45 -5.60 23.69
N PHE A 233 -2.00 -6.40 22.73
CA PHE A 233 -2.69 -6.65 21.47
C PHE A 233 -3.33 -8.04 21.45
N ARG A 234 -4.58 -8.16 21.02
CA ARG A 234 -5.27 -9.47 20.90
C ARG A 234 -6.01 -9.56 19.57
N PHE A 235 -5.81 -10.69 18.88
CA PHE A 235 -6.43 -10.98 17.58
C PHE A 235 -7.61 -11.95 17.77
N PHE A 236 -8.74 -11.61 17.14
CA PHE A 236 -9.97 -12.39 17.09
C PHE A 236 -10.34 -12.61 15.62
N GLY A 237 -9.62 -13.55 14.99
CA GLY A 237 -9.86 -13.99 13.62
C GLY A 237 -11.05 -14.92 13.51
N ASN A 238 -11.57 -15.02 12.28
CA ASN A 238 -12.80 -15.73 11.92
C ASN A 238 -14.07 -15.14 12.58
N VAL A 239 -14.03 -13.91 13.11
CA VAL A 239 -15.16 -13.25 13.79
C VAL A 239 -15.77 -12.17 12.90
N ALA A 240 -17.05 -12.33 12.54
CA ALA A 240 -17.79 -11.30 11.83
C ALA A 240 -18.30 -10.20 12.79
N VAL A 241 -18.21 -8.93 12.39
CA VAL A 241 -18.87 -7.82 13.10
C VAL A 241 -20.19 -7.54 12.38
N CYS A 242 -21.31 -7.95 12.99
CA CYS A 242 -22.65 -7.79 12.42
C CYS A 242 -23.75 -7.88 13.48
N ASP A 243 -24.83 -7.14 13.26
CA ASP A 243 -25.99 -7.09 14.13
C ASP A 243 -26.91 -8.31 13.84
N GLY A 244 -26.77 -9.34 14.68
CA GLY A 244 -27.48 -10.62 14.57
C GLY A 244 -26.72 -11.70 13.80
N ALA A 245 -27.04 -12.96 14.11
CA ALA A 245 -26.40 -14.12 13.51
C ALA A 245 -26.68 -14.19 12.00
N PRO A 246 -25.65 -14.33 11.12
CA PRO A 246 -25.87 -14.59 9.71
C PRO A 246 -26.62 -15.92 9.56
N SER A 247 -27.85 -15.87 9.04
CA SER A 247 -28.74 -17.04 9.00
C SER A 247 -28.08 -18.19 8.21
N ALA A 248 -27.93 -19.34 8.88
CA ALA A 248 -27.20 -20.54 8.44
C ALA A 248 -25.64 -20.50 8.48
N SER A 249 -25.00 -19.52 9.13
CA SER A 249 -23.55 -19.53 9.36
C SER A 249 -23.15 -20.15 10.72
N THR A 250 -22.09 -20.96 10.72
CA THR A 250 -21.39 -21.46 11.92
C THR A 250 -20.21 -20.56 12.35
N GLN A 251 -20.12 -19.37 11.77
CA GLN A 251 -19.09 -18.38 12.08
C GLN A 251 -19.43 -17.62 13.38
N PRO A 252 -18.47 -17.46 14.32
CA PRO A 252 -18.65 -16.57 15.46
C PRO A 252 -18.82 -15.13 15.00
N HIS A 253 -19.64 -14.36 15.72
CA HIS A 253 -19.95 -12.99 15.38
C HIS A 253 -20.22 -12.16 16.63
N VAL A 254 -20.05 -10.84 16.51
CA VAL A 254 -20.30 -9.85 17.56
C VAL A 254 -21.06 -8.66 16.99
N SER A 255 -22.01 -8.09 17.75
CA SER A 255 -22.69 -6.86 17.33
C SER A 255 -21.80 -5.64 17.57
N LEU A 256 -21.94 -4.57 16.78
CA LEU A 256 -21.27 -3.30 17.07
C LEU A 256 -21.81 -2.66 18.35
N SER A 257 -23.04 -3.02 18.75
CA SER A 257 -23.64 -2.63 20.04
C SER A 257 -22.88 -3.21 21.23
N ASP A 258 -22.58 -4.53 21.20
CA ASP A 258 -21.73 -5.19 22.20
C ASP A 258 -20.35 -4.55 22.27
N LEU A 259 -19.72 -4.29 21.12
CA LEU A 259 -18.43 -3.62 21.05
C LEU A 259 -18.51 -2.19 21.64
N SER A 260 -19.51 -1.39 21.25
CA SER A 260 -19.69 0.00 21.70
C SER A 260 -20.00 0.10 23.21
N SER A 261 -20.56 -0.96 23.80
CA SER A 261 -20.79 -1.05 25.25
C SER A 261 -19.52 -1.38 26.05
N ARG A 262 -18.47 -1.92 25.41
CA ARG A 262 -17.27 -2.48 26.08
C ARG A 262 -16.02 -1.66 25.85
N TYR A 263 -15.80 -1.17 24.63
CA TYR A 263 -14.62 -0.38 24.28
C TYR A 263 -14.85 1.12 24.52
N THR A 264 -13.76 1.84 24.83
CA THR A 264 -13.75 3.31 24.89
C THR A 264 -13.66 3.94 23.50
N HIS A 265 -13.00 3.27 22.55
CA HIS A 265 -12.85 3.70 21.16
C HIS A 265 -13.02 2.52 20.20
N LEU A 266 -13.57 2.76 19.01
CA LEU A 266 -13.70 1.78 17.93
C LEU A 266 -13.13 2.34 16.62
N LEU A 267 -12.45 1.48 15.85
CA LEU A 267 -11.80 1.83 14.60
C LEU A 267 -12.31 0.96 13.44
N PHE A 268 -13.06 1.58 12.53
CA PHE A 268 -13.51 0.95 11.29
C PHE A 268 -12.37 0.93 10.26
N ALA A 269 -11.67 -0.21 10.18
CA ALA A 269 -10.55 -0.45 9.26
C ALA A 269 -10.83 -1.54 8.19
N TYR A 270 -12.09 -1.95 8.03
CA TYR A 270 -12.53 -3.11 7.22
C TYR A 270 -12.39 -2.96 5.69
N GLY A 271 -11.79 -1.86 5.21
CA GLY A 271 -11.44 -1.67 3.80
C GLY A 271 -12.66 -1.45 2.87
N ALA A 272 -12.61 -2.08 1.69
CA ALA A 272 -13.68 -2.04 0.69
C ALA A 272 -13.80 -3.43 0.06
N SER A 273 -14.90 -4.13 0.33
CA SER A 273 -15.08 -5.57 0.12
C SER A 273 -15.92 -5.95 -1.10
N GLU A 274 -16.46 -4.98 -1.83
CA GLU A 274 -17.26 -5.24 -3.03
C GLU A 274 -16.74 -4.51 -4.26
N ALA A 275 -17.05 -5.03 -5.44
CA ALA A 275 -16.63 -4.46 -6.72
C ALA A 275 -17.64 -3.46 -7.28
N ARG A 276 -17.14 -2.43 -7.97
CA ARG A 276 -17.99 -1.53 -8.75
C ARG A 276 -18.53 -2.24 -9.99
N ALA A 277 -19.85 -2.30 -10.10
CA ALA A 277 -20.52 -2.73 -11.33
C ALA A 277 -20.17 -1.80 -12.51
N LEU A 278 -20.06 -2.35 -13.72
CA LEU A 278 -19.89 -1.54 -14.94
C LEU A 278 -21.17 -0.77 -15.30
N GLY A 279 -22.35 -1.29 -14.93
CA GLY A 279 -23.64 -0.64 -15.18
C GLY A 279 -24.08 -0.64 -16.65
N VAL A 280 -23.56 -1.57 -17.46
CA VAL A 280 -23.88 -1.70 -18.90
C VAL A 280 -24.61 -3.02 -19.19
N PRO A 281 -25.42 -3.11 -20.28
CA PRO A 281 -26.01 -4.37 -20.72
C PRO A 281 -24.95 -5.47 -20.86
N GLY A 282 -25.25 -6.67 -20.38
CA GLY A 282 -24.32 -7.82 -20.38
C GLY A 282 -23.29 -7.83 -19.25
N SER A 283 -23.26 -6.82 -18.36
CA SER A 283 -22.40 -6.79 -17.16
C SER A 283 -23.11 -7.12 -15.84
N ASP A 284 -24.35 -7.60 -15.94
CA ASP A 284 -25.31 -7.90 -14.86
C ASP A 284 -25.43 -9.41 -14.56
N GLY A 285 -24.46 -10.21 -15.01
CA GLY A 285 -24.49 -11.67 -14.91
C GLY A 285 -25.31 -12.37 -16.00
N SER A 286 -25.92 -11.64 -16.93
CA SER A 286 -26.64 -12.23 -18.08
C SER A 286 -25.73 -12.90 -19.12
N LEU A 287 -24.41 -12.62 -19.08
CA LEU A 287 -23.39 -13.24 -19.93
C LEU A 287 -22.30 -13.91 -19.09
N LYS A 288 -21.88 -15.10 -19.53
CA LYS A 288 -20.70 -15.80 -18.99
C LYS A 288 -19.39 -15.11 -19.39
N ASN A 289 -18.36 -15.40 -18.59
CA ASN A 289 -16.98 -14.91 -18.70
C ASN A 289 -16.84 -13.39 -18.45
N VAL A 290 -17.81 -12.77 -17.78
CA VAL A 290 -17.72 -11.40 -17.27
C VAL A 290 -17.48 -11.48 -15.76
N PHE A 291 -16.38 -10.90 -15.30
CA PHE A 291 -15.93 -10.93 -13.90
C PHE A 291 -15.59 -9.52 -13.42
N SER A 292 -15.62 -9.27 -12.11
CA SER A 292 -14.91 -8.10 -11.58
C SER A 292 -13.43 -8.41 -11.37
N ALA A 293 -12.61 -7.37 -11.28
CA ALA A 293 -11.21 -7.53 -10.89
C ALA A 293 -11.08 -8.01 -9.42
N LEU A 294 -12.06 -7.73 -8.55
CA LEU A 294 -12.06 -8.22 -7.18
C LEU A 294 -12.09 -9.75 -7.16
N ASP A 295 -13.08 -10.33 -7.84
CA ASP A 295 -13.28 -11.78 -7.89
C ASP A 295 -12.04 -12.48 -8.48
N PHE A 296 -11.47 -11.90 -9.53
CA PHE A 296 -10.30 -12.45 -10.22
C PHE A 296 -9.03 -12.39 -9.35
N VAL A 297 -8.82 -11.28 -8.62
CA VAL A 297 -7.71 -11.09 -7.67
C VAL A 297 -7.86 -12.01 -6.46
N GLU A 298 -9.04 -12.04 -5.84
CA GLU A 298 -9.37 -12.93 -4.73
C GLU A 298 -9.16 -14.40 -5.10
N TRP A 299 -9.63 -14.81 -6.29
CA TRP A 299 -9.42 -16.15 -6.82
C TRP A 299 -7.93 -16.47 -6.93
N TYR A 300 -7.13 -15.63 -7.61
CA TYR A 300 -5.72 -15.95 -7.81
C TYR A 300 -4.87 -15.84 -6.55
N ASN A 301 -5.29 -15.05 -5.55
CA ASN A 301 -4.61 -14.96 -4.26
C ASN A 301 -5.06 -16.02 -3.24
N GLY A 302 -6.08 -16.83 -3.55
CA GLY A 302 -6.59 -17.88 -2.64
C GLY A 302 -7.47 -17.36 -1.50
N HIS A 303 -8.21 -16.27 -1.72
CA HIS A 303 -9.13 -15.71 -0.75
C HIS A 303 -10.37 -16.62 -0.57
N PRO A 304 -10.77 -17.00 0.66
CA PRO A 304 -11.81 -18.01 0.86
C PRO A 304 -13.18 -17.68 0.26
N ARG A 305 -13.56 -16.39 0.13
CA ARG A 305 -14.83 -15.99 -0.52
C ARG A 305 -14.89 -16.41 -1.99
N ALA A 306 -13.77 -16.29 -2.72
CA ALA A 306 -13.71 -16.69 -4.13
C ALA A 306 -13.80 -18.21 -4.33
N HIS A 307 -13.33 -19.01 -3.36
CA HIS A 307 -13.28 -20.47 -3.41
C HIS A 307 -14.37 -21.16 -2.57
N ALA A 308 -15.33 -20.40 -2.02
CA ALA A 308 -16.52 -20.95 -1.38
C ALA A 308 -17.47 -21.62 -2.40
N PRO A 309 -18.39 -22.51 -1.98
CA PRO A 309 -19.43 -23.06 -2.86
C PRO A 309 -20.27 -21.95 -3.51
N GLY A 310 -20.48 -22.00 -4.83
CA GLY A 310 -21.11 -20.90 -5.58
C GLY A 310 -20.23 -19.66 -5.77
N GLY A 311 -18.99 -19.67 -5.27
CA GLY A 311 -18.00 -18.62 -5.46
C GLY A 311 -17.41 -18.61 -6.88
N VAL A 312 -16.68 -17.53 -7.21
CA VAL A 312 -16.17 -17.32 -8.58
C VAL A 312 -15.24 -18.44 -9.06
N ALA A 313 -14.53 -19.14 -8.17
CA ALA A 313 -13.66 -20.26 -8.52
C ALA A 313 -14.42 -21.39 -9.21
N GLU A 314 -15.67 -21.65 -8.84
CA GLU A 314 -16.53 -22.65 -9.47
C GLU A 314 -16.89 -22.21 -10.91
N THR A 315 -17.25 -20.94 -11.10
CA THR A 315 -17.48 -20.36 -12.43
C THR A 315 -16.22 -20.41 -13.30
N ILE A 316 -15.06 -20.08 -12.73
CA ILE A 316 -13.76 -20.04 -13.42
C ILE A 316 -13.26 -21.46 -13.77
N ALA A 317 -13.46 -22.45 -12.89
CA ALA A 317 -13.09 -23.84 -13.14
C ALA A 317 -13.91 -24.49 -14.28
N ASN A 318 -15.14 -24.01 -14.50
CA ASN A 318 -16.03 -24.44 -15.58
C ASN A 318 -15.79 -23.72 -16.93
N LEU A 319 -14.81 -22.82 -17.03
CA LEU A 319 -14.44 -22.17 -18.30
C LEU A 319 -13.70 -23.12 -19.24
N ASN A 320 -14.06 -23.11 -20.52
CA ASN A 320 -13.19 -23.72 -21.54
C ASN A 320 -12.00 -22.81 -21.84
N GLY A 321 -10.87 -23.06 -21.15
CA GLY A 321 -9.61 -22.36 -21.41
C GLY A 321 -9.10 -22.49 -22.85
N GLU A 322 -9.52 -23.53 -23.59
CA GLU A 322 -9.13 -23.73 -24.98
C GLU A 322 -9.85 -22.79 -25.96
N ASP A 323 -10.93 -22.12 -25.56
CA ASP A 323 -11.66 -21.14 -26.38
C ASP A 323 -11.20 -19.70 -26.14
N LEU A 324 -10.65 -19.39 -24.95
CA LEU A 324 -10.19 -18.05 -24.60
C LEU A 324 -9.00 -17.61 -25.48
N ARG A 325 -9.12 -16.51 -26.23
CA ARG A 325 -8.02 -15.87 -26.99
C ARG A 325 -7.80 -14.43 -26.59
N HIS A 326 -8.87 -13.67 -26.35
CA HIS A 326 -8.86 -12.22 -26.14
C HIS A 326 -9.52 -11.88 -24.81
N VAL A 327 -8.74 -11.40 -23.84
CA VAL A 327 -9.25 -10.89 -22.56
C VAL A 327 -9.25 -9.36 -22.59
N THR A 328 -10.39 -8.76 -22.27
CA THR A 328 -10.52 -7.30 -22.06
C THR A 328 -10.52 -6.99 -20.56
N VAL A 329 -9.61 -6.13 -20.11
CA VAL A 329 -9.60 -5.56 -18.77
C VAL A 329 -10.09 -4.11 -18.84
N VAL A 330 -11.22 -3.82 -18.19
CA VAL A 330 -11.83 -2.48 -18.20
C VAL A 330 -11.29 -1.65 -17.04
N GLY A 331 -10.57 -0.58 -17.34
CA GLY A 331 -9.90 0.28 -16.34
C GLY A 331 -8.39 0.31 -16.53
N ALA A 332 -7.73 1.32 -15.96
CA ALA A 332 -6.30 1.56 -16.10
C ALA A 332 -5.66 2.06 -14.80
N GLY A 333 -5.93 1.36 -13.69
CA GLY A 333 -5.19 1.46 -12.43
C GLY A 333 -4.23 0.27 -12.25
N ASN A 334 -3.45 0.25 -11.16
CA ASN A 334 -2.52 -0.86 -10.87
C ASN A 334 -3.20 -2.25 -10.98
N VAL A 335 -4.38 -2.43 -10.38
CA VAL A 335 -5.13 -3.71 -10.41
C VAL A 335 -5.39 -4.21 -11.84
N ALA A 336 -5.68 -3.32 -12.79
CA ALA A 336 -5.89 -3.70 -14.18
C ALA A 336 -4.59 -4.21 -14.82
N ILE A 337 -3.47 -3.59 -14.46
CA ILE A 337 -2.13 -4.03 -14.84
C ILE A 337 -1.75 -5.35 -14.15
N ASP A 338 -2.09 -5.55 -12.88
CA ASP A 338 -1.82 -6.79 -12.14
C ASP A 338 -2.58 -7.98 -12.74
N VAL A 339 -3.87 -7.82 -13.05
CA VAL A 339 -4.68 -8.83 -13.77
C VAL A 339 -4.06 -9.15 -15.14
N ALA A 340 -3.68 -8.11 -15.91
CA ALA A 340 -3.03 -8.31 -17.20
C ALA A 340 -1.67 -9.02 -17.07
N ARG A 341 -0.85 -8.66 -16.09
CA ARG A 341 0.47 -9.25 -15.84
C ARG A 341 0.36 -10.72 -15.43
N VAL A 342 -0.62 -11.07 -14.59
CA VAL A 342 -0.92 -12.48 -14.24
C VAL A 342 -1.32 -13.28 -15.47
N LEU A 343 -2.26 -12.78 -16.29
CA LEU A 343 -2.67 -13.44 -17.54
C LEU A 343 -1.50 -13.64 -18.51
N LEU A 344 -0.63 -12.63 -18.66
CA LEU A 344 0.54 -12.70 -19.53
C LEU A 344 1.68 -13.59 -18.97
N ARG A 345 1.69 -13.91 -17.67
CA ARG A 345 2.72 -14.75 -17.01
C ARG A 345 2.29 -16.19 -16.73
N ALA A 346 0.99 -16.48 -16.68
CA ALA A 346 0.46 -17.77 -16.21
C ALA A 346 -0.13 -18.69 -17.30
N THR A 347 -0.50 -18.12 -18.45
CA THR A 347 -1.25 -18.82 -19.51
C THR A 347 -0.37 -19.69 -20.40
N SER A 348 -0.96 -20.50 -21.29
CA SER A 348 -0.25 -21.53 -22.08
C SER A 348 0.92 -20.99 -22.92
N HIS A 349 0.85 -19.73 -23.35
CA HIS A 349 1.89 -19.06 -24.15
C HIS A 349 3.00 -18.42 -23.29
N ALA A 350 2.90 -18.45 -21.96
CA ALA A 350 3.90 -17.88 -21.05
C ALA A 350 4.94 -18.93 -20.59
N PRO A 351 6.14 -18.51 -20.13
CA PRO A 351 7.09 -19.42 -19.51
C PRO A 351 6.49 -20.07 -18.25
N ARG A 352 6.41 -21.41 -18.21
CA ARG A 352 5.67 -22.19 -17.18
C ARG A 352 6.06 -21.89 -15.73
N ASP A 353 7.26 -21.41 -15.52
CA ASP A 353 7.85 -21.16 -14.20
C ASP A 353 7.61 -19.72 -13.70
N ALA A 354 7.12 -18.82 -14.56
CA ALA A 354 7.09 -17.37 -14.33
C ALA A 354 6.24 -16.92 -13.12
N LEU A 355 5.30 -17.75 -12.64
CA LEU A 355 4.61 -17.58 -11.35
C LEU A 355 4.71 -18.84 -10.46
N ALA A 356 5.43 -19.89 -10.87
CA ALA A 356 5.42 -21.18 -10.19
C ALA A 356 6.03 -21.15 -8.78
N GLN A 357 6.94 -20.20 -8.54
CA GLN A 357 7.63 -19.99 -7.25
C GLN A 357 6.94 -18.94 -6.35
N THR A 358 5.73 -18.48 -6.72
CA THR A 358 4.96 -17.49 -5.95
C THR A 358 4.02 -18.15 -4.93
N ASP A 359 3.29 -17.35 -4.14
CA ASP A 359 2.28 -17.82 -3.20
C ASP A 359 0.88 -18.05 -3.81
N MET A 360 0.76 -17.98 -5.15
CA MET A 360 -0.46 -18.32 -5.90
C MET A 360 -0.85 -19.80 -5.68
N PRO A 361 -2.09 -20.13 -5.27
CA PRO A 361 -2.49 -21.52 -5.02
C PRO A 361 -2.30 -22.42 -6.26
N GLN A 362 -1.91 -23.67 -6.05
CA GLN A 362 -1.53 -24.56 -7.15
C GLN A 362 -2.67 -24.83 -8.13
N ILE A 363 -3.91 -24.93 -7.63
CA ILE A 363 -5.13 -25.10 -8.44
C ILE A 363 -5.41 -23.90 -9.37
N VAL A 364 -4.98 -22.70 -8.99
CA VAL A 364 -5.08 -21.48 -9.83
C VAL A 364 -4.05 -21.56 -10.95
N LEU A 365 -2.78 -21.85 -10.63
CA LEU A 365 -1.70 -21.99 -11.61
C LEU A 365 -2.06 -23.03 -12.68
N ASP A 366 -2.55 -24.20 -12.28
CA ASP A 366 -2.90 -25.29 -13.20
C ASP A 366 -4.25 -25.07 -13.91
N THR A 367 -5.02 -24.05 -13.52
CA THR A 367 -6.16 -23.55 -14.29
C THR A 367 -5.71 -22.53 -15.33
N LEU A 368 -4.94 -21.51 -14.95
CA LEU A 368 -4.39 -20.51 -15.87
C LEU A 368 -3.53 -21.15 -16.98
N ARG A 369 -2.71 -22.16 -16.65
CA ARG A 369 -1.88 -22.91 -17.60
C ARG A 369 -2.66 -23.62 -18.73
N ARG A 370 -3.97 -23.81 -18.56
CA ARG A 370 -4.87 -24.41 -19.57
C ARG A 370 -5.47 -23.36 -20.53
N TRP A 371 -5.29 -22.06 -20.28
CA TRP A 371 -5.92 -21.01 -21.08
C TRP A 371 -5.02 -20.56 -22.23
N GLN A 372 -5.60 -20.43 -23.43
CA GLN A 372 -4.93 -20.09 -24.69
C GLN A 372 -4.90 -18.58 -24.98
N VAL A 373 -4.72 -17.74 -23.94
CA VAL A 373 -4.86 -16.26 -24.06
C VAL A 373 -3.78 -15.67 -24.96
N GLU A 374 -4.16 -15.34 -26.19
CA GLU A 374 -3.33 -14.74 -27.22
C GLU A 374 -3.15 -13.22 -27.05
N HIS A 375 -4.15 -12.54 -26.46
CA HIS A 375 -4.27 -11.08 -26.38
C HIS A 375 -4.89 -10.62 -25.05
N VAL A 376 -4.29 -9.61 -24.43
CA VAL A 376 -4.89 -8.88 -23.29
C VAL A 376 -4.96 -7.38 -23.60
N ASP A 377 -6.15 -6.79 -23.60
CA ASP A 377 -6.33 -5.34 -23.76
C ASP A 377 -6.68 -4.69 -22.43
N VAL A 378 -5.98 -3.61 -22.07
CA VAL A 378 -6.28 -2.79 -20.89
C VAL A 378 -6.90 -1.47 -21.38
N VAL A 379 -8.19 -1.27 -21.11
CA VAL A 379 -9.01 -0.27 -21.82
C VAL A 379 -9.44 0.88 -20.91
N ALA A 380 -9.21 2.12 -21.33
CA ALA A 380 -9.38 3.32 -20.53
C ALA A 380 -10.33 4.35 -21.16
N ARG A 381 -11.30 4.84 -20.38
CA ARG A 381 -12.24 5.91 -20.79
C ARG A 381 -11.64 7.31 -20.95
N ARG A 382 -10.35 7.49 -20.62
CA ARG A 382 -9.60 8.76 -20.72
C ARG A 382 -8.30 8.55 -21.51
N GLY A 383 -7.52 9.60 -21.72
CA GLY A 383 -6.22 9.55 -22.39
C GLY A 383 -5.04 9.11 -21.50
N PRO A 384 -3.83 8.94 -22.09
CA PRO A 384 -2.62 8.53 -21.38
C PRO A 384 -2.26 9.43 -20.19
N ALA A 385 -2.49 10.74 -20.31
CA ALA A 385 -2.28 11.74 -19.25
C ALA A 385 -3.15 11.54 -17.99
N ASN A 386 -4.10 10.60 -18.01
CA ASN A 386 -4.98 10.31 -16.89
C ASN A 386 -5.04 8.80 -16.55
N ALA A 387 -4.01 8.04 -16.94
CA ALA A 387 -3.77 6.70 -16.42
C ALA A 387 -3.57 6.74 -14.89
N ALA A 388 -4.02 5.69 -14.20
CA ALA A 388 -3.94 5.57 -12.74
C ALA A 388 -3.01 4.44 -12.27
N PHE A 389 -2.33 3.76 -13.21
CA PHE A 389 -1.25 2.83 -12.90
C PHE A 389 0.08 3.58 -12.70
N THR A 390 0.99 3.04 -11.90
CA THR A 390 2.26 3.70 -11.58
C THR A 390 3.37 3.42 -12.59
N ASN A 391 4.43 4.23 -12.52
CA ASN A 391 5.69 4.03 -13.24
C ASN A 391 6.39 2.69 -12.94
N LYS A 392 6.09 2.05 -11.80
CA LYS A 392 6.60 0.72 -11.44
C LYS A 392 5.87 -0.36 -12.25
N GLU A 393 4.55 -0.42 -12.13
CA GLU A 393 3.75 -1.49 -12.75
C GLU A 393 3.81 -1.46 -14.28
N LEU A 394 3.84 -0.26 -14.87
CA LEU A 394 4.10 -0.12 -16.31
C LEU A 394 5.49 -0.66 -16.69
N ARG A 395 6.53 -0.43 -15.89
CA ARG A 395 7.90 -0.90 -16.18
C ARG A 395 7.97 -2.41 -16.23
N GLU A 396 7.31 -3.08 -15.30
CA GLU A 396 7.30 -4.54 -15.19
C GLU A 396 6.58 -5.18 -16.39
N MET A 397 5.45 -4.61 -16.81
CA MET A 397 4.76 -5.01 -18.05
C MET A 397 5.60 -4.80 -19.30
N LEU A 398 6.27 -3.64 -19.43
CA LEU A 398 7.16 -3.36 -20.56
C LEU A 398 8.42 -4.24 -20.55
N ALA A 399 8.83 -4.75 -19.38
CA ALA A 399 9.98 -5.63 -19.20
C ALA A 399 9.69 -7.12 -19.47
N LEU A 400 8.43 -7.52 -19.73
CA LEU A 400 8.09 -8.91 -20.06
C LEU A 400 8.83 -9.37 -21.33
N PRO A 401 9.75 -10.36 -21.24
CA PRO A 401 10.63 -10.71 -22.35
C PRO A 401 9.90 -11.44 -23.49
N HIS A 402 8.73 -11.99 -23.22
CA HIS A 402 7.91 -12.74 -24.17
C HIS A 402 6.68 -11.98 -24.67
N ALA A 403 6.16 -10.99 -23.93
CA ALA A 403 4.87 -10.36 -24.20
C ALA A 403 4.98 -8.87 -24.61
N PRO A 404 4.92 -8.52 -25.90
CA PRO A 404 5.11 -7.15 -26.37
C PRO A 404 3.83 -6.32 -26.24
N MET A 405 3.98 -5.04 -25.91
CA MET A 405 2.93 -4.02 -25.96
C MET A 405 2.72 -3.52 -27.39
N LYS A 406 1.46 -3.30 -27.78
CA LYS A 406 1.08 -2.52 -28.96
C LYS A 406 1.56 -1.07 -28.81
N PRO A 407 2.34 -0.51 -29.74
CA PRO A 407 2.82 0.87 -29.65
C PRO A 407 1.66 1.88 -29.63
N ILE A 408 1.76 2.89 -28.76
CA ILE A 408 0.78 3.98 -28.69
C ILE A 408 1.07 4.99 -29.81
N PRO A 409 0.06 5.52 -30.53
CA PRO A 409 0.29 6.53 -31.56
C PRO A 409 1.00 7.77 -31.01
N ALA A 410 2.09 8.20 -31.66
CA ALA A 410 2.94 9.29 -31.18
C ALA A 410 2.16 10.61 -30.96
N ALA A 411 1.17 10.91 -31.80
CA ALA A 411 0.29 12.07 -31.62
C ALA A 411 -0.46 12.01 -30.28
N LEU A 412 -0.96 10.83 -29.88
CA LEU A 412 -1.70 10.63 -28.63
C LEU A 412 -0.80 10.81 -27.39
N LEU A 413 0.50 10.57 -27.53
CA LEU A 413 1.49 10.82 -26.47
C LEU A 413 1.91 12.30 -26.43
N ALA A 414 1.94 13.00 -27.57
CA ALA A 414 2.14 14.44 -27.63
C ALA A 414 0.96 15.20 -26.99
N ASP A 415 -0.28 14.90 -27.40
CA ASP A 415 -1.50 15.44 -26.81
C ASP A 415 -1.54 15.22 -25.29
N ALA A 416 -1.07 14.05 -24.84
CA ALA A 416 -0.97 13.72 -23.41
C ALA A 416 0.15 14.47 -22.68
N MET A 417 1.24 14.83 -23.34
CA MET A 417 2.34 15.62 -22.77
C MET A 417 1.92 17.07 -22.52
N ASP A 418 1.16 17.64 -23.44
CA ASP A 418 0.60 18.99 -23.31
C ASP A 418 -0.53 19.03 -22.26
N ALA A 419 -1.37 17.99 -22.20
CA ALA A 419 -2.44 17.84 -21.21
C ALA A 419 -2.00 17.38 -19.80
N LEU A 420 -0.69 17.40 -19.49
CA LEU A 420 -0.19 17.03 -18.15
C LEU A 420 -0.59 18.05 -17.06
N PRO A 421 -0.78 17.61 -15.80
CA PRO A 421 -1.05 18.50 -14.66
C PRO A 421 0.01 19.59 -14.45
N GLU A 422 -0.38 20.70 -13.83
CA GLU A 422 0.53 21.79 -13.44
C GLU A 422 1.34 21.48 -12.16
N ASP A 423 0.79 20.66 -11.26
CA ASP A 423 1.50 20.21 -10.05
C ASP A 423 2.83 19.53 -10.40
N ALA A 424 3.93 20.02 -9.84
CA ALA A 424 5.28 19.64 -10.27
C ALA A 424 5.62 18.17 -10.03
N GLY A 425 5.20 17.60 -8.89
CA GLY A 425 5.45 16.19 -8.54
C GLY A 425 4.65 15.25 -9.44
N SER A 426 3.35 15.49 -9.56
CA SER A 426 2.46 14.77 -10.48
C SER A 426 2.91 14.90 -11.93
N ARG A 427 3.32 16.09 -12.38
CA ARG A 427 3.84 16.34 -13.73
C ARG A 427 5.13 15.55 -13.99
N ARG A 428 6.07 15.51 -13.04
CA ARG A 428 7.31 14.71 -13.14
C ARG A 428 6.98 13.21 -13.27
N ALA A 429 6.07 12.70 -12.42
CA ALA A 429 5.64 11.30 -12.45
C ALA A 429 4.93 10.91 -13.76
N HIS A 430 3.98 11.72 -14.25
CA HIS A 430 3.27 11.43 -15.49
C HIS A 430 4.17 11.59 -16.73
N LYS A 431 5.08 12.58 -16.77
CA LYS A 431 6.07 12.72 -17.86
C LYS A 431 6.97 11.48 -17.99
N ARG A 432 7.41 10.91 -16.87
CA ARG A 432 8.18 9.65 -16.82
C ARG A 432 7.37 8.46 -17.36
N LEU A 433 6.07 8.39 -17.03
CA LEU A 433 5.14 7.37 -17.52
C LEU A 433 4.94 7.47 -19.04
N LEU A 434 4.71 8.68 -19.58
CA LEU A 434 4.57 8.89 -21.03
C LEU A 434 5.85 8.50 -21.78
N ALA A 435 7.03 8.84 -21.26
CA ALA A 435 8.31 8.42 -21.85
C ALA A 435 8.54 6.89 -21.80
N GLN A 436 7.96 6.19 -20.82
CA GLN A 436 7.94 4.72 -20.81
C GLN A 436 7.00 4.15 -21.88
N LEU A 437 5.81 4.74 -22.09
CA LEU A 437 4.88 4.34 -23.15
C LEU A 437 5.47 4.59 -24.55
N GLU A 438 6.18 5.70 -24.75
CA GLU A 438 6.89 6.04 -25.99
C GLU A 438 8.01 5.03 -26.30
N LYS A 439 8.80 4.66 -25.28
CA LYS A 439 9.88 3.67 -25.40
C LYS A 439 9.37 2.26 -25.74
N GLY A 440 8.20 1.88 -25.23
CA GLY A 440 7.60 0.57 -25.46
C GLY A 440 8.32 -0.60 -24.77
N SER A 441 7.91 -1.82 -25.13
CA SER A 441 8.38 -3.08 -24.51
C SER A 441 9.81 -3.44 -24.90
N VAL A 442 10.49 -4.21 -24.03
CA VAL A 442 11.80 -4.81 -24.31
C VAL A 442 11.76 -5.80 -25.48
N ARG A 443 10.62 -6.49 -25.68
CA ARG A 443 10.33 -7.26 -26.89
C ARG A 443 9.65 -6.33 -27.92
N PRO A 444 10.20 -6.16 -29.14
CA PRO A 444 9.53 -5.41 -30.21
C PRO A 444 8.14 -5.98 -30.54
N TRP A 445 7.23 -5.10 -30.94
CA TRP A 445 5.89 -5.48 -31.35
C TRP A 445 5.88 -6.31 -32.63
N SER A 446 5.09 -7.38 -32.63
CA SER A 446 4.72 -8.15 -33.83
C SER A 446 3.35 -8.78 -33.62
N THR A 447 2.52 -8.78 -34.68
CA THR A 447 1.22 -9.44 -34.72
C THR A 447 1.30 -10.96 -34.79
N GLU A 448 2.49 -11.54 -34.90
CA GLU A 448 2.76 -12.99 -34.87
C GLU A 448 3.09 -13.51 -33.46
N VAL A 449 3.54 -12.63 -32.55
CA VAL A 449 3.96 -13.02 -31.20
C VAL A 449 2.76 -13.28 -30.29
N ARG A 450 2.87 -14.30 -29.44
CA ARG A 450 1.91 -14.65 -28.38
C ARG A 450 2.64 -14.88 -27.04
N PRO A 451 2.02 -14.50 -25.89
CA PRO A 451 0.86 -13.61 -25.79
C PRO A 451 1.29 -12.17 -26.12
N ARG A 452 0.34 -11.24 -26.28
CA ARG A 452 0.62 -9.80 -26.53
C ARG A 452 -0.44 -8.92 -25.86
N TRP A 453 -0.15 -7.63 -25.68
CA TRP A 453 -1.07 -6.74 -24.97
C TRP A 453 -1.13 -5.32 -25.54
N ALA A 454 -2.16 -4.56 -25.16
CA ALA A 454 -2.31 -3.15 -25.54
C ALA A 454 -2.90 -2.30 -24.40
N LEU A 455 -2.74 -0.98 -24.56
CA LEU A 455 -3.45 0.05 -23.79
C LEU A 455 -4.33 0.84 -24.75
N GLU A 456 -5.63 0.60 -24.72
CA GLU A 456 -6.61 1.28 -25.58
C GLU A 456 -7.25 2.44 -24.83
N PHE A 457 -6.91 3.66 -25.23
CA PHE A 457 -7.38 4.88 -24.58
C PHE A 457 -8.64 5.46 -25.25
N PHE A 458 -9.32 6.36 -24.54
CA PHE A 458 -10.53 7.03 -25.02
C PHE A 458 -11.67 6.07 -25.44
N ARG A 459 -11.95 5.06 -24.60
CA ARG A 459 -13.04 4.07 -24.80
C ARG A 459 -13.81 3.83 -23.50
N SER A 460 -15.11 4.07 -23.50
CA SER A 460 -16.04 3.64 -22.43
C SER A 460 -16.84 2.44 -22.93
N PRO A 461 -17.02 1.36 -22.15
CA PRO A 461 -17.93 0.30 -22.56
C PRO A 461 -19.37 0.84 -22.55
N SER A 462 -20.17 0.47 -23.54
CA SER A 462 -21.61 0.78 -23.60
C SER A 462 -22.49 -0.46 -23.74
N ALA A 463 -21.93 -1.61 -24.14
CA ALA A 463 -22.53 -2.93 -23.92
C ALA A 463 -21.47 -4.04 -23.96
N ILE A 464 -21.69 -5.12 -23.23
CA ILE A 464 -21.02 -6.42 -23.42
C ILE A 464 -21.98 -7.30 -24.21
N LEU A 465 -21.50 -7.95 -25.27
CA LEU A 465 -22.34 -8.64 -26.25
C LEU A 465 -21.88 -10.09 -26.44
N GLY A 466 -22.85 -11.00 -26.55
CA GLY A 466 -22.62 -12.43 -26.58
C GLY A 466 -23.87 -13.20 -26.98
N ASP A 467 -24.01 -13.50 -28.27
CA ASP A 467 -25.24 -14.02 -28.87
C ASP A 467 -25.55 -15.49 -28.45
N THR A 468 -24.65 -16.10 -27.69
CA THR A 468 -24.71 -17.48 -27.16
C THR A 468 -24.85 -17.55 -25.62
N GLY A 469 -25.00 -16.41 -24.93
CA GLY A 469 -24.99 -16.33 -23.46
C GLY A 469 -23.57 -16.35 -22.84
N THR A 470 -22.54 -16.31 -23.66
CA THR A 470 -21.13 -16.06 -23.28
C THR A 470 -20.64 -14.85 -24.06
N VAL A 471 -19.81 -13.99 -23.45
CA VAL A 471 -19.26 -12.82 -24.14
C VAL A 471 -18.48 -13.22 -25.41
N GLN A 472 -18.61 -12.40 -26.44
CA GLN A 472 -17.92 -12.54 -27.73
C GLN A 472 -17.27 -11.21 -28.19
N ARG A 473 -17.81 -10.07 -27.73
CA ARG A 473 -17.31 -8.73 -28.04
C ARG A 473 -17.75 -7.69 -26.99
N VAL A 474 -16.97 -6.64 -26.83
CA VAL A 474 -17.36 -5.43 -26.10
C VAL A 474 -17.64 -4.31 -27.10
N ARG A 475 -18.75 -3.61 -26.92
CA ARG A 475 -19.07 -2.36 -27.61
C ARG A 475 -18.58 -1.18 -26.79
N TRP A 476 -17.84 -0.30 -27.44
CA TRP A 476 -17.28 0.89 -26.85
C TRP A 476 -17.88 2.14 -27.48
N ASP A 477 -18.23 3.11 -26.66
CA ASP A 477 -18.35 4.50 -27.08
C ASP A 477 -16.92 5.08 -27.15
N VAL A 478 -16.58 5.68 -28.28
CA VAL A 478 -15.36 6.50 -28.41
C VAL A 478 -15.55 7.76 -27.57
N THR A 479 -14.55 8.12 -26.77
CA THR A 479 -14.65 9.29 -25.87
C THR A 479 -13.69 10.41 -26.22
N LYS A 480 -13.97 11.59 -25.67
CA LYS A 480 -13.07 12.74 -25.57
C LYS A 480 -13.12 13.29 -24.15
N LEU A 481 -12.19 14.18 -23.81
CA LEU A 481 -12.20 14.89 -22.52
C LEU A 481 -12.90 16.24 -22.67
N GLU A 482 -13.88 16.49 -21.82
CA GLU A 482 -14.50 17.81 -21.61
C GLU A 482 -14.51 18.10 -20.11
N SER A 483 -13.92 19.23 -19.70
CA SER A 483 -13.78 19.65 -18.30
C SER A 483 -13.27 18.54 -17.36
N GLY A 484 -12.26 17.77 -17.82
CA GLY A 484 -11.67 16.64 -17.08
C GLY A 484 -12.51 15.36 -17.03
N ARG A 485 -13.71 15.35 -17.62
CA ARG A 485 -14.62 14.19 -17.69
C ARG A 485 -14.54 13.54 -19.07
N ALA A 486 -14.68 12.21 -19.10
CA ALA A 486 -14.88 11.48 -20.35
C ALA A 486 -16.33 11.66 -20.83
N VAL A 487 -16.51 12.06 -22.09
CA VAL A 487 -17.82 12.15 -22.76
C VAL A 487 -17.76 11.43 -24.11
N PRO A 488 -18.85 10.81 -24.59
CA PRO A 488 -18.87 10.12 -25.88
C PRO A 488 -18.77 11.12 -27.05
N THR A 489 -18.17 10.69 -28.16
CA THR A 489 -18.13 11.45 -29.42
C THR A 489 -19.35 11.21 -30.32
N GLY A 490 -20.08 10.11 -30.08
CA GLY A 490 -21.12 9.58 -30.96
C GLY A 490 -20.64 8.46 -31.90
N GLU A 491 -19.33 8.19 -31.96
CA GLU A 491 -18.76 7.03 -32.64
C GLU A 491 -18.76 5.80 -31.71
N GLN A 492 -19.05 4.63 -32.27
CA GLN A 492 -19.00 3.34 -31.56
C GLN A 492 -18.12 2.33 -32.30
N VAL A 493 -17.42 1.48 -31.54
CA VAL A 493 -16.54 0.42 -32.04
C VAL A 493 -16.81 -0.87 -31.27
N ASP A 494 -16.95 -2.00 -31.95
CA ASP A 494 -16.98 -3.34 -31.33
C ASP A 494 -15.57 -3.96 -31.40
N THR A 495 -15.06 -4.51 -30.29
CA THR A 495 -13.83 -5.33 -30.27
C THR A 495 -14.13 -6.75 -29.80
N PRO A 496 -13.48 -7.80 -30.33
CA PRO A 496 -13.59 -9.16 -29.80
C PRO A 496 -13.23 -9.24 -28.31
N ALA A 497 -13.87 -10.13 -27.58
CA ALA A 497 -13.53 -10.48 -26.20
C ALA A 497 -14.18 -11.82 -25.82
N ASP A 498 -13.39 -12.79 -25.38
CA ASP A 498 -13.86 -14.08 -24.86
C ASP A 498 -13.98 -14.07 -23.32
N MET A 499 -13.44 -13.03 -22.69
CA MET A 499 -13.55 -12.74 -21.25
C MET A 499 -13.43 -11.23 -21.02
N VAL A 500 -14.20 -10.71 -20.05
CA VAL A 500 -14.13 -9.31 -19.60
C VAL A 500 -13.88 -9.26 -18.10
N VAL A 501 -12.88 -8.48 -17.66
CA VAL A 501 -12.57 -8.26 -16.24
C VAL A 501 -12.72 -6.78 -15.90
N ALA A 502 -13.68 -6.44 -15.02
CA ALA A 502 -14.01 -5.07 -14.65
C ALA A 502 -13.12 -4.55 -13.49
N SER A 503 -12.09 -3.78 -13.82
CA SER A 503 -11.17 -3.11 -12.88
C SER A 503 -11.53 -1.63 -12.67
N VAL A 504 -12.83 -1.33 -12.49
CA VAL A 504 -13.35 0.05 -12.35
C VAL A 504 -13.40 0.58 -10.91
N GLY A 505 -12.95 -0.23 -9.95
CA GLY A 505 -12.78 0.13 -8.53
C GLY A 505 -13.59 -0.76 -7.58
N TYR A 506 -13.45 -0.49 -6.28
CA TYR A 506 -14.14 -1.19 -5.20
C TYR A 506 -15.07 -0.22 -4.45
N GLU A 507 -15.88 -0.76 -3.54
CA GLU A 507 -16.79 -0.04 -2.65
C GLU A 507 -16.82 -0.71 -1.27
N ALA A 508 -16.81 0.09 -0.21
CA ALA A 508 -17.14 -0.42 1.12
C ALA A 508 -18.66 -0.64 1.21
N GLN A 509 -19.06 -1.51 2.13
CA GLN A 509 -20.46 -1.73 2.50
C GLN A 509 -20.71 -1.23 3.93
N PRO A 510 -21.95 -0.88 4.30
CA PRO A 510 -22.31 -0.77 5.71
C PRO A 510 -22.13 -2.13 6.40
N LEU A 511 -21.78 -2.12 7.70
CA LEU A 511 -21.72 -3.35 8.48
C LEU A 511 -23.12 -4.00 8.52
N PRO A 512 -23.24 -5.34 8.35
CA PRO A 512 -24.55 -5.98 8.25
C PRO A 512 -25.37 -5.82 9.53
N GLY A 513 -26.65 -5.50 9.39
CA GLY A 513 -27.59 -5.31 10.50
C GLY A 513 -27.56 -3.93 11.17
N GLU A 514 -26.43 -3.22 11.13
CA GLU A 514 -26.12 -1.98 11.89
C GLU A 514 -26.86 -0.70 11.44
N ALA A 515 -28.13 -0.82 11.06
CA ALA A 515 -29.00 0.24 10.53
C ALA A 515 -29.51 1.21 11.63
N GLY A 516 -28.59 1.71 12.46
CA GLY A 516 -28.84 2.69 13.53
C GLY A 516 -27.58 3.07 14.30
N THR A 517 -26.63 2.15 14.47
CA THR A 517 -25.42 2.31 15.29
C THR A 517 -24.30 3.08 14.58
N MET A 518 -24.13 2.88 13.27
CA MET A 518 -23.06 3.47 12.45
C MET A 518 -23.64 4.22 11.25
N THR A 519 -23.08 5.39 10.92
CA THR A 519 -23.41 6.11 9.68
C THR A 519 -22.61 5.57 8.49
N PHE A 520 -23.24 5.58 7.30
CA PHE A 520 -22.60 5.14 6.06
C PHE A 520 -23.03 6.03 4.89
N ASP A 521 -22.07 6.53 4.10
CA ASP A 521 -22.35 7.30 2.87
C ASP A 521 -22.50 6.34 1.69
N THR A 522 -23.74 5.95 1.39
CA THR A 522 -24.08 5.04 0.28
C THR A 522 -23.90 5.64 -1.13
N LYS A 523 -23.30 6.83 -1.27
CA LYS A 523 -22.94 7.45 -2.56
C LYS A 523 -21.42 7.56 -2.75
N LYS A 524 -20.67 7.69 -1.66
CA LYS A 524 -19.19 7.64 -1.66
C LYS A 524 -18.65 6.24 -1.35
N HIS A 525 -19.46 5.40 -0.71
CA HIS A 525 -19.14 4.06 -0.23
C HIS A 525 -18.01 4.08 0.81
N VAL A 526 -18.23 4.88 1.85
CA VAL A 526 -17.34 5.09 3.01
C VAL A 526 -18.14 5.32 4.29
N VAL A 527 -17.52 5.07 5.45
CA VAL A 527 -17.94 5.60 6.74
C VAL A 527 -17.68 7.12 6.74
N PRO A 528 -18.70 7.99 6.93
CA PRO A 528 -18.52 9.43 6.92
C PRO A 528 -17.59 9.84 8.06
N ASN A 529 -16.55 10.62 7.77
CA ASN A 529 -15.56 11.01 8.77
C ASN A 529 -14.92 12.38 8.49
N GLU A 530 -14.43 13.02 9.55
CA GLU A 530 -13.60 14.24 9.51
C GLU A 530 -12.30 13.98 10.27
N ARG A 531 -11.16 14.00 9.54
CA ARG A 531 -9.83 13.61 10.07
C ARG A 531 -9.87 12.24 10.79
N GLY A 532 -10.62 11.28 10.22
CA GLY A 532 -10.80 9.95 10.79
C GLY A 532 -11.90 9.82 11.85
N ARG A 533 -12.35 10.87 12.52
CA ARG A 533 -13.50 10.80 13.46
C ARG A 533 -14.79 10.57 12.69
N VAL A 534 -15.58 9.56 13.05
CA VAL A 534 -16.86 9.25 12.38
C VAL A 534 -17.85 10.38 12.62
N VAL A 535 -18.64 10.75 11.59
CA VAL A 535 -19.61 11.84 11.64
C VAL A 535 -21.03 11.30 11.54
N GLY A 536 -21.83 11.58 12.57
CA GLY A 536 -23.25 11.32 12.66
C GLY A 536 -24.11 12.50 12.21
N ALA A 537 -25.43 12.38 12.35
CA ALA A 537 -26.40 13.43 12.01
C ALA A 537 -26.27 14.72 12.86
N HIS A 538 -25.45 14.69 13.92
CA HIS A 538 -25.27 15.78 14.90
C HIS A 538 -23.80 16.21 15.06
N GLY A 539 -22.92 15.81 14.13
CA GLY A 539 -21.47 16.04 14.21
C GLY A 539 -20.69 14.76 14.55
N PRO A 540 -19.43 14.87 15.01
CA PRO A 540 -18.60 13.72 15.35
C PRO A 540 -19.24 12.79 16.39
N VAL A 541 -19.11 11.47 16.20
CA VAL A 541 -19.58 10.45 17.12
C VAL A 541 -18.46 10.13 18.14
N PRO A 542 -18.68 10.34 19.45
CA PRO A 542 -17.70 10.04 20.50
C PRO A 542 -17.08 8.64 20.38
N GLY A 543 -15.76 8.56 20.48
CA GLY A 543 -14.99 7.32 20.44
C GLY A 543 -15.03 6.52 19.11
N MET A 544 -15.72 6.97 18.05
CA MET A 544 -15.76 6.24 16.78
C MET A 544 -14.86 6.86 15.71
N TYR A 545 -14.03 6.02 15.09
CA TYR A 545 -13.05 6.41 14.07
C TYR A 545 -13.08 5.46 12.86
N ALA A 546 -12.66 5.93 11.70
CA ALA A 546 -12.52 5.13 10.49
C ALA A 546 -11.16 5.40 9.83
N ALA A 547 -10.53 4.36 9.27
CA ALA A 547 -9.24 4.45 8.59
C ALA A 547 -9.17 3.59 7.32
N GLY A 548 -8.17 3.87 6.47
CA GLY A 548 -7.96 3.17 5.20
C GLY A 548 -9.16 3.33 4.24
N TRP A 549 -9.38 2.34 3.39
CA TRP A 549 -10.38 2.42 2.32
C TRP A 549 -11.83 2.54 2.81
N ALA A 550 -12.12 2.10 4.04
CA ALA A 550 -13.44 2.31 4.68
C ALA A 550 -13.72 3.80 4.97
N ALA A 551 -12.68 4.63 5.11
CA ALA A 551 -12.76 6.06 5.40
C ALA A 551 -12.52 6.95 4.18
N THR A 552 -11.59 6.57 3.30
CA THR A 552 -11.16 7.37 2.14
C THR A 552 -11.76 6.93 0.81
N GLY A 553 -12.40 5.76 0.78
CA GLY A 553 -12.63 5.01 -0.44
C GLY A 553 -11.34 4.32 -0.94
N PRO A 554 -11.45 3.40 -1.91
CA PRO A 554 -10.34 2.58 -2.38
C PRO A 554 -9.47 3.32 -3.40
N ILE A 555 -8.71 4.29 -2.89
CA ILE A 555 -7.76 5.10 -3.65
C ILE A 555 -6.45 5.11 -2.86
N GLY A 556 -5.38 4.60 -3.46
CA GLY A 556 -4.05 4.61 -2.88
C GLY A 556 -3.26 3.32 -3.10
N ILE A 557 -1.94 3.43 -2.96
CA ILE A 557 -1.02 2.30 -2.80
C ILE A 557 -0.90 1.95 -1.30
N ILE A 558 -0.20 0.88 -0.90
CA ILE A 558 0.05 0.64 0.54
C ILE A 558 0.68 1.88 1.18
N ALA A 559 1.74 2.44 0.57
CA ALA A 559 2.45 3.64 1.03
C ALA A 559 1.64 4.96 0.99
N SER A 560 0.36 4.95 0.57
CA SER A 560 -0.59 6.07 0.73
C SER A 560 -1.87 5.70 1.49
N THR A 561 -2.20 4.40 1.55
CA THR A 561 -3.28 3.82 2.37
C THR A 561 -2.98 3.92 3.86
N MET A 562 -1.65 4.10 4.18
CA MET A 562 0.11 5.04 6.27
C MET A 562 -0.06 6.36 7.13
N VAL A 563 0.47 7.48 6.61
CA VAL A 563 0.34 8.86 7.07
C VAL A 563 -1.09 9.12 7.54
N GLY A 564 -2.08 8.81 6.70
CA GLY A 564 -3.51 8.89 7.01
C GLY A 564 -3.98 8.07 8.21
N ALA A 565 -3.57 6.80 8.39
CA ALA A 565 -4.00 6.01 9.56
C ALA A 565 -3.19 6.33 10.83
N PHE A 566 -2.03 6.99 10.71
CA PHE A 566 -1.40 7.71 11.81
C PHE A 566 -2.03 9.04 12.13
N ALA A 567 -2.56 9.76 11.15
CA ALA A 567 -3.41 10.91 11.44
C ALA A 567 -4.61 10.45 12.28
N VAL A 568 -5.28 9.36 11.90
CA VAL A 568 -6.35 8.77 12.75
C VAL A 568 -5.83 8.33 14.13
N ALA A 569 -4.67 7.66 14.21
CA ALA A 569 -4.09 7.23 15.48
C ALA A 569 -3.71 8.40 16.42
N ASP A 570 -3.08 9.43 15.87
CA ASP A 570 -2.65 10.62 16.61
C ASP A 570 -3.87 11.46 17.05
N GLU A 571 -4.97 11.44 16.27
CA GLU A 571 -6.25 12.05 16.65
C GLU A 571 -6.98 11.25 17.74
N ILE A 572 -6.95 9.91 17.72
CA ILE A 572 -7.43 9.05 18.83
C ILE A 572 -6.65 9.35 20.11
N VAL A 573 -5.31 9.39 20.03
CA VAL A 573 -4.42 9.68 21.16
C VAL A 573 -4.62 11.11 21.68
N HIS A 574 -4.92 12.07 20.79
CA HIS A 574 -5.27 13.44 21.16
C HIS A 574 -6.62 13.52 21.90
N ASP A 575 -7.64 12.82 21.43
CA ASP A 575 -8.97 12.79 22.06
C ASP A 575 -8.90 12.18 23.46
N TRP A 576 -8.19 11.05 23.65
CA TRP A 576 -7.96 10.51 24.99
C TRP A 576 -7.22 11.49 25.91
N LYS A 577 -6.09 12.04 25.44
CA LYS A 577 -5.23 12.92 26.26
C LYS A 577 -5.83 14.31 26.53
N SER A 578 -6.83 14.72 25.77
CA SER A 578 -7.64 15.92 26.04
C SER A 578 -8.87 15.66 26.91
N GLY A 579 -9.16 14.40 27.24
CA GLY A 579 -10.35 14.03 28.04
C GLY A 579 -11.66 14.14 27.26
N ALA A 580 -11.62 13.97 25.93
CA ALA A 580 -12.80 13.98 25.09
C ALA A 580 -13.79 12.85 25.48
N PRO A 581 -15.10 13.01 25.20
CA PRO A 581 -16.07 11.94 25.38
C PRO A 581 -15.70 10.69 24.56
N THR A 582 -15.68 9.55 25.23
CA THR A 582 -15.48 8.22 24.65
C THR A 582 -16.82 7.51 24.43
N LEU A 583 -16.77 6.29 23.89
CA LEU A 583 -17.87 5.33 23.99
C LEU A 583 -18.08 4.89 25.44
N SER A 584 -19.17 4.14 25.69
CA SER A 584 -19.64 3.73 27.03
C SER A 584 -18.78 2.68 27.77
N GLY A 585 -17.67 2.23 27.18
CA GLY A 585 -16.76 1.27 27.80
C GLY A 585 -16.22 1.71 29.16
N SER A 586 -16.11 0.75 30.08
CA SER A 586 -15.61 0.98 31.44
C SER A 586 -14.17 1.51 31.44
N ARG A 587 -13.87 2.45 32.36
CA ARG A 587 -12.48 2.80 32.72
C ARG A 587 -11.90 1.85 33.77
N ASP A 588 -12.74 1.04 34.41
CA ASP A 588 -12.40 0.12 35.49
C ASP A 588 -12.34 -1.33 34.97
N ALA A 589 -11.34 -2.08 35.42
CA ALA A 589 -10.76 -3.24 34.72
C ALA A 589 -11.55 -4.58 34.75
N ASP A 590 -12.87 -4.55 34.92
CA ASP A 590 -13.72 -5.76 34.88
C ASP A 590 -14.07 -6.13 33.43
N GLU A 591 -13.03 -6.41 32.62
CA GLU A 591 -13.13 -6.69 31.18
C GLU A 591 -13.82 -8.03 30.88
N THR A 592 -15.15 -8.01 30.86
CA THR A 592 -15.89 -9.05 30.14
C THR A 592 -15.79 -8.82 28.63
N LEU A 593 -15.19 -9.77 27.93
CA LEU A 593 -15.16 -9.81 26.47
C LEU A 593 -16.56 -9.76 25.85
N ALA A 594 -16.64 -9.41 24.56
CA ALA A 594 -17.89 -9.54 23.81
C ALA A 594 -18.38 -11.00 23.81
N PRO A 595 -19.70 -11.27 23.97
CA PRO A 595 -20.24 -12.62 23.92
C PRO A 595 -19.88 -13.36 22.62
N GLY A 596 -19.64 -14.67 22.69
CA GLY A 596 -19.30 -15.49 21.52
C GLY A 596 -17.81 -15.49 21.15
N LEU A 597 -16.95 -14.74 21.85
CA LEU A 597 -15.49 -14.85 21.71
C LEU A 597 -14.88 -16.07 22.41
N ASP A 598 -15.69 -16.82 23.16
CA ASP A 598 -15.41 -18.14 23.72
C ASP A 598 -15.74 -19.30 22.75
N HIS A 599 -16.32 -18.99 21.58
CA HIS A 599 -16.71 -19.97 20.58
C HIS A 599 -15.50 -20.69 19.96
N PRO A 600 -15.53 -22.03 19.78
CA PRO A 600 -14.35 -22.80 19.37
C PRO A 600 -13.76 -22.37 18.02
N HIS A 601 -14.56 -21.85 17.09
CA HIS A 601 -14.05 -21.41 15.77
C HIS A 601 -13.40 -20.01 15.77
N VAL A 602 -13.22 -19.35 16.93
CA VAL A 602 -12.49 -18.09 17.04
C VAL A 602 -10.98 -18.36 16.94
N VAL A 603 -10.28 -17.68 16.05
CA VAL A 603 -8.87 -17.92 15.72
C VAL A 603 -8.00 -16.86 16.39
N SER A 604 -7.20 -17.27 17.37
CA SER A 604 -6.21 -16.40 18.02
C SER A 604 -4.99 -16.14 17.10
N TYR A 605 -4.07 -15.26 17.50
CA TYR A 605 -2.86 -15.06 16.70
C TYR A 605 -1.93 -16.28 16.69
N ASP A 606 -1.84 -17.02 17.80
CA ASP A 606 -1.05 -18.26 17.86
C ASP A 606 -1.69 -19.39 17.03
N ASP A 607 -3.03 -19.45 16.97
CA ASP A 607 -3.76 -20.33 16.05
C ASP A 607 -3.45 -19.98 14.58
N TRP A 608 -3.47 -18.68 14.24
CA TRP A 608 -3.04 -18.21 12.92
C TRP A 608 -1.59 -18.64 12.63
N LEU A 609 -0.66 -18.47 13.57
CA LEU A 609 0.74 -18.90 13.38
C LEU A 609 0.87 -20.41 13.14
N ALA A 610 0.00 -21.24 13.71
CA ALA A 610 -0.06 -22.68 13.41
C ALA A 610 -0.54 -22.95 11.97
N ILE A 611 -1.59 -22.26 11.50
CA ILE A 611 -2.08 -22.34 10.12
C ILE A 611 -0.99 -21.88 9.13
N ASP A 612 -0.38 -20.73 9.42
CA ASP A 612 0.69 -20.08 8.65
C ASP A 612 1.95 -20.99 8.54
N ALA A 613 2.29 -21.73 9.60
CA ALA A 613 3.34 -22.74 9.57
C ALA A 613 3.03 -23.91 8.61
N VAL A 614 1.79 -24.44 8.65
CA VAL A 614 1.37 -25.53 7.74
C VAL A 614 1.27 -25.05 6.28
N GLU A 615 0.87 -23.79 6.02
CA GLU A 615 0.95 -23.21 4.67
C GLU A 615 2.39 -23.15 4.15
N ARG A 616 3.36 -22.76 4.99
CA ARG A 616 4.79 -22.77 4.60
C ARG A 616 5.32 -24.19 4.40
N GLU A 617 4.93 -25.17 5.22
CA GLU A 617 5.33 -26.57 5.04
C GLU A 617 4.77 -27.16 3.73
N ARG A 618 3.51 -26.86 3.39
CA ARG A 618 2.89 -27.22 2.11
C ARG A 618 3.58 -26.52 0.93
N GLY A 619 3.94 -25.24 1.08
CA GLY A 619 4.67 -24.45 0.08
C GLY A 619 6.08 -25.00 -0.20
N ALA A 620 6.83 -25.35 0.85
CA ALA A 620 8.18 -25.87 0.72
C ALA A 620 8.23 -27.17 -0.12
N LYS A 621 7.24 -28.05 0.02
CA LYS A 621 7.08 -29.28 -0.79
C LYS A 621 6.83 -29.00 -2.28
N LEU A 622 6.43 -27.78 -2.63
CA LEU A 622 6.18 -27.30 -4.00
C LEU A 622 7.22 -26.28 -4.49
N ASN A 623 8.29 -26.01 -3.71
CA ASN A 623 9.27 -24.94 -3.96
C ASN A 623 8.62 -23.54 -4.06
N LYS A 624 7.75 -23.23 -3.09
CA LYS A 624 6.97 -21.98 -2.96
C LYS A 624 7.10 -21.42 -1.54
N PRO A 625 6.98 -20.10 -1.32
CA PRO A 625 7.08 -19.49 0.01
C PRO A 625 5.95 -19.95 0.96
N ARG A 626 4.76 -20.20 0.41
CA ARG A 626 3.61 -20.81 1.08
C ARG A 626 2.69 -21.45 0.01
N GLU A 627 1.91 -22.45 0.39
CA GLU A 627 0.76 -22.93 -0.37
C GLU A 627 -0.48 -22.67 0.49
N LYS A 628 -1.34 -21.74 0.06
CA LYS A 628 -2.43 -21.26 0.90
C LYS A 628 -3.51 -22.30 1.16
N PHE A 629 -4.21 -22.18 2.28
CA PHE A 629 -5.55 -22.75 2.41
C PHE A 629 -6.56 -21.83 1.71
N ILE A 630 -7.44 -22.41 0.90
CA ILE A 630 -8.44 -21.68 0.10
C ILE A 630 -9.86 -21.83 0.68
N HIS A 631 -10.05 -22.65 1.70
CA HIS A 631 -11.31 -22.82 2.43
C HIS A 631 -11.10 -22.55 3.92
N VAL A 632 -12.07 -21.90 4.58
CA VAL A 632 -12.02 -21.64 6.04
C VAL A 632 -12.04 -22.95 6.84
N HIS A 633 -12.82 -23.94 6.39
CA HIS A 633 -12.86 -25.29 6.95
C HIS A 633 -11.45 -25.87 7.13
N ASP A 634 -10.63 -25.86 6.09
CA ASP A 634 -9.29 -26.47 6.13
C ASP A 634 -8.33 -25.72 7.06
N MET A 635 -8.53 -24.42 7.25
CA MET A 635 -7.78 -23.62 8.24
C MET A 635 -8.17 -24.02 9.67
N LEU A 636 -9.46 -24.27 9.93
CA LEU A 636 -9.94 -24.72 11.24
C LEU A 636 -9.58 -26.19 11.51
N ALA A 637 -9.53 -27.04 10.48
CA ALA A 637 -9.11 -28.44 10.58
C ALA A 637 -7.63 -28.58 11.03
N VAL A 638 -6.74 -27.66 10.63
CA VAL A 638 -5.36 -27.59 11.16
C VAL A 638 -5.32 -27.41 12.69
N LEU A 639 -6.33 -26.75 13.26
CA LEU A 639 -6.48 -26.52 14.69
C LEU A 639 -7.28 -27.63 15.41
N GLY A 640 -7.79 -28.63 14.68
CA GLY A 640 -8.67 -29.68 15.19
C GLY A 640 -10.10 -29.20 15.50
N ARG A 641 -10.62 -28.24 14.71
CA ARG A 641 -11.88 -27.51 14.96
C ARG A 641 -12.84 -27.60 13.75
N GLU A 642 -13.15 -28.82 13.31
CA GLU A 642 -14.07 -29.12 12.19
C GLU A 642 -15.55 -28.83 12.51
#